data_AF-A0A6B1FY31-F1
#
_entry.id   AF-A0A6B1FY31-F1
#
_cell.length_a   1.000
_cell.length_b   1.000
_cell.length_c   1.000
_cell.angle_alpha   90.00
_cell.angle_beta   90.00
_cell.angle_gamma   90.00
#
_symmetry.space_group_name_H-M   'P 1'
#
loop_
_entity.id
_entity.type
_entity.pdbx_description
1 polymer ?
#
loop_
_entity_poly.entity_id
_entity_poly.type
_entity_poly.pdbx_seq_one_letter_code
_entity_poly.pdbx_strand_id
1 'polypeptide(L)'
;MAHRDRSHTDTRPAPDIPVSFDDVARLPQGADNVAIATRRLEAGLTIQHDGRHFTLDTTILVGHRFAIEPVAVGEPLLSWGLPFGVATRPIAPGQYVCNAGMIEALSGRALDFTLPQQSNFQDRIIPYEVDAAAFRPGRQVERYDEERTFLGFRRDGGRGVGTRNTIVILGTTSSTAAFARSLAQALQPAAAPFPGFDGIVAIAHTEGSGYERLNNRDFVLRTLAGLIVHPNVGAVLAVDTPELHPTAGQSISNAELESYLRTQNYPLAEVTHRFYTLTEDWQADLAEASATVKRWLPEIAALPRTPQSLAYLNIALQCGGSDAFSGLSGNPLASAVAKEVIRYGGRANLAETDELIGAEAYLLQNTRDLATAQAFLDYVAQFKERLAWHGQTAEGNPTGGNKLRGLYNIALKSIGAAIKRHPDVRLDWTVDYGERMVKAEEGSALPGTTDAPAPGFYFMNTPGNDLESIAGQVAGGSNLIIFVTGNGSITNFPLVPTIKVMTTTPHFELLSKEMDVNAGAYLDGTSMDHLCKESLDLLVEIASGRPSKGELAGHSQISIWRNWQQQDHSRLQSILERPQPDGQPLSIRTQPAETEGIDLPQPPAARVGLILPTSLCSGQIAGMAAQRLNRAAPEPQTGGSGEAGDRTLFAALPHTEGCGVAFASTQAIYARTMIGYATHPLVGACLFLEHGCEKAHNDYIHSLLRDGGLAEEDFGWASVQLDGGIASVLDKIDGYFADQEAALRRKNGHDRHLSLALLSDGAAPPAVADTLARIVRWVVADGGTVVTPASGGLIEAPAFRTALGLEAPDLPPSLAYGQAAPAPGFHLMEMPTPHWSETLTGLGASGAHLIIAYSDKLRAGHPLVPLLQLAGEHAPAAPDLRLCGDSGAWPQQILDLAAQTLAGDYQSHSTVLNHIDFQLTRGLLGIST
;
A
#
# COMPACT_ATOMS: atom_id res chain seq x y z
N MET A 1 -38.22 -5.09 30.17
CA MET A 1 -37.95 -6.38 30.86
C MET A 1 -36.45 -6.46 31.08
N ALA A 2 -36.02 -6.80 32.30
CA ALA A 2 -34.72 -6.44 32.89
C ALA A 2 -33.47 -6.79 32.05
N HIS A 3 -32.69 -5.76 31.73
CA HIS A 3 -31.29 -5.87 31.31
C HIS A 3 -30.45 -6.39 32.47
N ARG A 4 -29.78 -7.53 32.26
CA ARG A 4 -28.70 -7.99 33.13
C ARG A 4 -27.43 -7.25 32.74
N ASP A 5 -27.09 -6.28 33.56
CA ASP A 5 -25.77 -5.65 33.64
C ASP A 5 -24.74 -6.73 34.04
N ARG A 6 -23.80 -7.04 33.15
CA ARG A 6 -22.59 -7.80 33.47
C ARG A 6 -21.43 -6.83 33.40
N SER A 7 -21.27 -6.03 34.46
CA SER A 7 -20.00 -5.40 34.76
C SER A 7 -18.96 -6.51 34.93
N HIS A 8 -18.02 -6.62 33.99
CA HIS A 8 -16.78 -7.36 34.20
C HIS A 8 -16.03 -6.65 35.33
N THR A 9 -16.19 -7.16 36.55
CA THR A 9 -15.32 -6.82 37.66
C THR A 9 -13.93 -7.34 37.35
N ASP A 10 -13.03 -6.42 37.05
CA ASP A 10 -11.58 -6.59 37.07
C ASP A 10 -11.16 -7.07 38.48
N THR A 11 -11.16 -8.40 38.67
CA THR A 11 -10.61 -9.01 39.87
C THR A 11 -9.10 -9.04 39.70
N ARG A 12 -8.42 -8.00 40.20
CA ARG A 12 -6.96 -8.03 40.42
C ARG A 12 -6.64 -9.30 41.22
N PRO A 13 -5.77 -10.19 40.74
CA PRO A 13 -5.28 -11.30 41.54
C PRO A 13 -4.64 -10.75 42.81
N ALA A 14 -4.90 -11.38 43.96
CA ALA A 14 -4.18 -11.05 45.19
C ALA A 14 -2.67 -11.21 44.95
N PRO A 15 -1.82 -10.26 45.40
CA PRO A 15 -0.40 -10.18 45.02
C PRO A 15 0.52 -11.33 45.50
N ASP A 16 -0.01 -12.40 46.11
CA ASP A 16 0.79 -13.44 46.78
C ASP A 16 0.61 -14.87 46.23
N ILE A 17 -0.19 -15.10 45.18
CA ILE A 17 -0.34 -16.45 44.59
C ILE A 17 0.49 -16.56 43.30
N PRO A 18 1.51 -17.44 43.24
CA PRO A 18 2.23 -17.71 42.00
C PRO A 18 1.28 -18.14 40.89
N VAL A 19 1.43 -17.58 39.70
CA VAL A 19 0.68 -18.00 38.51
C VAL A 19 1.45 -19.07 37.74
N SER A 20 0.73 -20.01 37.13
CA SER A 20 1.35 -21.01 36.26
C SER A 20 1.91 -20.35 35.00
N PHE A 21 3.10 -20.77 34.55
CA PHE A 21 3.69 -20.30 33.30
C PHE A 21 2.76 -20.43 32.09
N ASP A 22 2.10 -21.59 31.96
CA ASP A 22 1.20 -21.88 30.84
C ASP A 22 -0.08 -21.03 30.83
N ASP A 23 -0.38 -20.30 31.91
CA ASP A 23 -1.52 -19.37 31.94
C ASP A 23 -1.14 -17.97 31.42
N VAL A 24 0.16 -17.66 31.32
CA VAL A 24 0.64 -16.28 31.14
C VAL A 24 1.71 -16.10 30.07
N ALA A 25 2.34 -17.20 29.63
CA ALA A 25 3.41 -17.15 28.66
C ALA A 25 3.47 -18.42 27.80
N ARG A 26 4.19 -18.32 26.67
CA ARG A 26 4.51 -19.43 25.79
C ARG A 26 6.00 -19.46 25.50
N LEU A 27 6.57 -20.65 25.47
CA LEU A 27 7.92 -20.91 24.99
C LEU A 27 7.81 -21.51 23.57
N PRO A 28 8.39 -20.90 22.52
CA PRO A 28 8.26 -21.42 21.16
C PRO A 28 8.85 -22.82 20.99
N GLN A 29 10.01 -23.08 21.59
CA GLN A 29 10.64 -24.40 21.64
C GLN A 29 11.34 -24.62 22.99
N GLY A 30 11.42 -25.87 23.46
CA GLY A 30 12.00 -26.20 24.78
C GLY A 30 13.47 -25.83 25.00
N ALA A 31 14.21 -25.48 23.94
CA ALA A 31 15.60 -25.00 24.05
C ALA A 31 15.70 -23.46 24.16
N ASP A 32 14.57 -22.75 24.07
CA ASP A 32 14.54 -21.29 24.17
C ASP A 32 14.71 -20.84 25.63
N ASN A 33 15.41 -19.73 25.82
CA ASN A 33 15.69 -19.16 27.14
C ASN A 33 14.85 -17.92 27.47
N VAL A 34 14.00 -17.49 26.55
CA VAL A 34 13.07 -16.37 26.72
C VAL A 34 11.65 -16.76 26.32
N ALA A 35 10.69 -16.38 27.16
CA ALA A 35 9.28 -16.67 26.94
C ALA A 35 8.52 -15.46 26.42
N ILE A 36 7.40 -15.69 25.75
CA ILE A 36 6.51 -14.68 25.17
C ILE A 36 5.30 -14.54 26.09
N ALA A 37 5.03 -13.34 26.60
CA ALA A 37 3.84 -13.06 27.40
C ALA A 37 2.56 -13.14 26.53
N THR A 38 1.55 -13.89 26.97
CA THR A 38 0.26 -14.02 26.26
C THR A 38 -0.77 -12.98 26.68
N ARG A 39 -0.50 -12.27 27.78
CA ARG A 39 -1.28 -11.15 28.31
C ARG A 39 -0.34 -10.13 28.97
N ARG A 40 -0.85 -8.95 29.33
CA ARG A 40 -0.08 -7.98 30.11
C ARG A 40 0.21 -8.55 31.50
N LEU A 41 1.47 -8.51 31.92
CA LEU A 41 1.95 -9.04 33.19
C LEU A 41 2.49 -7.89 34.03
N GLU A 42 1.91 -7.64 35.19
CA GLU A 42 2.33 -6.53 36.05
C GLU A 42 3.64 -6.83 36.78
N ALA A 43 4.42 -5.77 37.03
CA ALA A 43 5.57 -5.85 37.94
C ALA A 43 5.16 -6.42 39.31
N GLY A 44 6.01 -7.28 39.87
CA GLY A 44 5.72 -8.00 41.12
C GLY A 44 4.98 -9.33 40.94
N LEU A 45 4.48 -9.65 39.74
CA LEU A 45 3.88 -10.96 39.48
C LEU A 45 4.91 -12.08 39.64
N THR A 46 4.57 -13.12 40.40
CA THR A 46 5.42 -14.31 40.57
C THR A 46 4.92 -15.43 39.67
N ILE A 47 5.82 -15.98 38.85
CA ILE A 47 5.53 -17.04 37.87
C ILE A 47 6.19 -18.34 38.33
N GLN A 48 5.44 -19.45 38.24
CA GLN A 48 5.93 -20.80 38.46
C GLN A 48 6.20 -21.52 37.14
N HIS A 49 7.44 -21.98 36.95
CA HIS A 49 7.88 -22.73 35.76
C HIS A 49 8.91 -23.79 36.16
N ASP A 50 8.72 -25.05 35.76
CA ASP A 50 9.63 -26.18 36.05
C ASP A 50 10.08 -26.29 37.52
N GLY A 51 9.16 -26.04 38.45
CA GLY A 51 9.42 -26.09 39.89
C GLY A 51 10.23 -24.91 40.43
N ARG A 52 10.54 -23.91 39.60
CA ARG A 52 11.17 -22.63 39.97
C ARG A 52 10.12 -21.54 40.09
N HIS A 53 10.43 -20.54 40.92
CA HIS A 53 9.66 -19.30 41.02
C HIS A 53 10.57 -18.11 40.69
N PHE A 54 10.06 -17.18 39.91
CA PHE A 54 10.70 -15.89 39.67
C PHE A 54 9.65 -14.78 39.61
N THR A 55 10.07 -13.57 39.94
CA THR A 55 9.20 -12.40 40.05
C THR A 55 9.58 -11.39 38.98
N LEU A 56 8.58 -10.81 38.31
CA LEU A 56 8.80 -9.77 37.30
C LEU A 56 9.23 -8.46 37.96
N ASP A 57 10.34 -7.88 37.51
CA ASP A 57 10.82 -6.58 38.01
C ASP A 57 10.12 -5.38 37.34
N THR A 58 9.55 -5.61 36.17
CA THR A 58 8.95 -4.62 35.28
C THR A 58 7.66 -5.19 34.69
N THR A 59 6.69 -4.33 34.39
CA THR A 59 5.50 -4.73 33.64
C THR A 59 5.90 -5.18 32.23
N ILE A 60 5.35 -6.31 31.78
CA ILE A 60 5.61 -6.91 30.47
C ILE A 60 4.33 -6.84 29.64
N LEU A 61 4.44 -6.25 28.45
CA LEU A 61 3.33 -6.14 27.50
C LEU A 61 3.02 -7.48 26.83
N VAL A 62 1.80 -7.60 26.31
CA VAL A 62 1.39 -8.73 25.47
C VAL A 62 2.37 -8.90 24.31
N GLY A 63 2.86 -10.12 24.07
CA GLY A 63 3.83 -10.45 23.02
C GLY A 63 5.30 -10.14 23.37
N HIS A 64 5.55 -9.38 24.44
CA HIS A 64 6.90 -9.06 24.88
C HIS A 64 7.52 -10.23 25.67
N ARG A 65 8.85 -10.17 25.84
CA ARG A 65 9.67 -11.30 26.27
C ARG A 65 10.35 -11.08 27.60
N PHE A 66 10.45 -12.15 28.38
CA PHE A 66 11.27 -12.21 29.59
C PHE A 66 12.10 -13.47 29.63
N ALA A 67 13.22 -13.41 30.34
CA ALA A 67 14.07 -14.58 30.54
C ALA A 67 13.41 -15.59 31.50
N ILE A 68 13.49 -16.89 31.19
CA ILE A 68 13.01 -17.96 32.07
C ILE A 68 14.16 -18.65 32.83
N GLU A 69 15.40 -18.38 32.43
CA GLU A 69 16.63 -18.84 33.04
C GLU A 69 17.69 -17.73 33.03
N PRO A 70 18.77 -17.84 33.84
CA PRO A 70 19.86 -16.87 33.79
C PRO A 70 20.56 -16.88 32.43
N VAL A 71 20.78 -15.71 31.84
CA VAL A 71 21.54 -15.53 30.59
C VAL A 71 22.78 -14.68 30.89
N ALA A 72 23.97 -15.22 30.66
CA ALA A 72 25.23 -14.53 30.92
C ALA A 72 25.62 -13.56 29.78
N VAL A 73 26.52 -12.62 30.07
CA VAL A 73 27.04 -11.69 29.05
C VAL A 73 27.70 -12.49 27.92
N GLY A 74 27.33 -12.19 26.68
CA GLY A 74 27.84 -12.87 25.49
C GLY A 74 27.05 -14.12 25.09
N GLU A 75 26.12 -14.59 25.92
CA GLU A 75 25.24 -15.72 25.57
C GLU A 75 24.09 -15.29 24.65
N PRO A 76 23.64 -16.20 23.76
CA PRO A 76 22.55 -15.91 22.85
C PRO A 76 21.19 -15.90 23.55
N LEU A 77 20.30 -15.02 23.09
CA LEU A 77 18.88 -15.12 23.38
C LEU A 77 18.21 -15.89 22.24
N LEU A 78 17.45 -16.93 22.58
CA LEU A 78 16.95 -17.93 21.64
C LEU A 78 15.42 -17.85 21.49
N SER A 79 14.94 -17.99 20.26
CA SER A 79 13.53 -18.19 19.92
C SER A 79 13.44 -19.18 18.76
N TRP A 80 12.61 -20.22 18.88
CA TRP A 80 12.57 -21.36 17.96
C TRP A 80 13.96 -22.02 17.76
N GLY A 81 14.76 -22.07 18.83
CA GLY A 81 16.11 -22.62 18.81
C GLY A 81 17.14 -21.77 18.05
N LEU A 82 16.76 -20.60 17.55
CA LEU A 82 17.62 -19.71 16.77
C LEU A 82 17.92 -18.41 17.55
N PRO A 83 19.17 -17.91 17.47
CA PRO A 83 19.54 -16.69 18.15
C PRO A 83 18.96 -15.46 17.46
N PHE A 84 18.34 -14.58 18.22
CA PHE A 84 17.91 -13.26 17.74
C PHE A 84 18.72 -12.11 18.34
N GLY A 85 19.54 -12.37 19.35
CA GLY A 85 20.35 -11.35 20.00
C GLY A 85 21.37 -11.96 20.95
N VAL A 86 22.22 -11.11 21.50
CA VAL A 86 23.24 -11.51 22.48
C VAL A 86 23.14 -10.60 23.69
N ALA A 87 23.18 -11.20 24.89
CA ALA A 87 23.11 -10.47 26.14
C ALA A 87 24.35 -9.57 26.31
N THR A 88 24.12 -8.29 26.56
CA THR A 88 25.17 -7.30 26.84
C THR A 88 25.37 -7.13 28.35
N ARG A 89 24.45 -7.66 29.14
CA ARG A 89 24.43 -7.65 30.62
C ARG A 89 23.88 -8.99 31.11
N PRO A 90 24.20 -9.42 32.34
CA PRO A 90 23.53 -10.59 32.92
C PRO A 90 22.01 -10.34 32.97
N ILE A 91 21.22 -11.32 32.51
CA ILE A 91 19.75 -11.27 32.54
C ILE A 91 19.27 -12.38 33.48
N ALA A 92 18.59 -12.02 34.56
CA ALA A 92 18.02 -12.97 35.51
C ALA A 92 16.62 -13.45 35.07
N PRO A 93 16.17 -14.64 35.54
CA PRO A 93 14.80 -15.09 35.31
C PRO A 93 13.77 -14.04 35.75
N GLY A 94 12.75 -13.81 34.93
CA GLY A 94 11.70 -12.80 35.14
C GLY A 94 12.05 -11.40 34.64
N GLN A 95 13.29 -11.13 34.23
CA GLN A 95 13.66 -9.81 33.71
C GLN A 95 13.14 -9.59 32.30
N TYR A 96 12.63 -8.38 32.06
CA TYR A 96 12.19 -7.93 30.75
C TYR A 96 13.38 -7.85 29.78
N VAL A 97 13.31 -8.58 28.67
CA VAL A 97 14.31 -8.56 27.60
C VAL A 97 14.02 -7.37 26.68
N CYS A 98 15.02 -6.51 26.46
CA CYS A 98 14.87 -5.31 25.62
C CYS A 98 16.20 -4.86 24.97
N ASN A 99 16.13 -4.48 23.68
CA ASN A 99 17.22 -3.82 22.95
C ASN A 99 16.96 -2.30 22.89
N ALA A 100 17.95 -1.55 22.40
CA ALA A 100 17.84 -0.08 22.30
C ALA A 100 16.67 0.35 21.40
N GLY A 101 16.50 -0.31 20.26
CA GLY A 101 15.44 0.01 19.29
C GLY A 101 14.02 -0.24 19.82
N MET A 102 13.83 -1.17 20.76
CA MET A 102 12.56 -1.40 21.45
C MET A 102 12.29 -0.29 22.46
N ILE A 103 13.29 0.07 23.27
CA ILE A 103 13.15 1.15 24.26
C ILE A 103 12.78 2.46 23.55
N GLU A 104 13.46 2.79 22.45
CA GLU A 104 13.14 3.96 21.63
C GLU A 104 11.69 3.93 21.10
N ALA A 105 11.29 2.83 20.47
CA ALA A 105 9.95 2.69 19.88
C ALA A 105 8.82 2.76 20.92
N LEU A 106 9.04 2.25 22.13
CA LEU A 106 8.07 2.29 23.21
C LEU A 106 8.08 3.64 23.96
N SER A 107 9.23 4.34 24.02
CA SER A 107 9.33 5.65 24.68
C SER A 107 8.54 6.73 23.97
N GLY A 108 8.29 6.57 22.67
CA GLY A 108 7.41 7.45 21.89
C GLY A 108 5.91 7.24 22.16
N ARG A 109 5.52 6.34 23.08
CA ARG A 109 4.12 5.98 23.36
C ARG A 109 3.71 6.39 24.77
N ALA A 110 2.42 6.62 24.96
CA ALA A 110 1.83 6.85 26.27
C ALA A 110 1.69 5.51 27.04
N LEU A 111 2.70 5.19 27.86
CA LEU A 111 2.69 4.01 28.74
C LEU A 111 2.40 4.43 30.19
N ASP A 112 1.65 3.59 30.91
CA ASP A 112 1.29 3.77 32.32
C ASP A 112 2.30 3.13 33.29
N PHE A 113 3.45 2.67 32.78
CA PHE A 113 4.53 2.07 33.56
C PHE A 113 5.91 2.51 33.05
N THR A 114 6.92 2.35 33.88
CA THR A 114 8.30 2.74 33.57
C THR A 114 9.00 1.66 32.76
N LEU A 115 9.56 2.03 31.60
CA LEU A 115 10.41 1.15 30.81
C LEU A 115 11.80 0.97 31.44
N PRO A 116 12.49 -0.15 31.15
CA PRO A 116 13.91 -0.30 31.48
C PRO A 116 14.74 0.85 30.90
N GLN A 117 15.60 1.46 31.73
CA GLN A 117 16.41 2.62 31.34
C GLN A 117 17.55 2.28 30.37
N GLN A 118 17.95 1.01 30.30
CA GLN A 118 19.07 0.53 29.51
C GLN A 118 18.71 -0.82 28.90
N SER A 119 19.12 -1.04 27.65
CA SER A 119 19.00 -2.36 27.02
C SER A 119 19.87 -3.40 27.72
N ASN A 120 19.45 -4.66 27.65
CA ASN A 120 20.18 -5.81 28.21
C ASN A 120 20.65 -6.80 27.15
N PHE A 121 20.26 -6.59 25.88
CA PHE A 121 20.82 -7.32 24.75
C PHE A 121 21.02 -6.39 23.53
N GLN A 122 21.84 -6.87 22.59
CA GLN A 122 22.03 -6.25 21.28
C GLN A 122 21.66 -7.23 20.16
N ASP A 123 21.18 -6.68 19.04
CA ASP A 123 20.80 -7.48 17.88
C ASP A 123 22.03 -8.16 17.27
N ARG A 124 21.87 -9.42 16.86
CA ARG A 124 22.92 -10.16 16.17
C ARG A 124 22.31 -11.09 15.14
N ILE A 125 22.53 -10.78 13.87
CA ILE A 125 22.23 -11.68 12.75
C ILE A 125 23.48 -12.50 12.46
N ILE A 126 23.34 -13.82 12.45
CA ILE A 126 24.44 -14.72 12.10
C ILE A 126 24.36 -14.94 10.58
N PRO A 127 25.39 -14.56 9.79
CA PRO A 127 25.43 -14.88 8.38
C PRO A 127 25.36 -16.40 8.17
N TYR A 128 24.50 -16.83 7.26
CA TYR A 128 24.41 -18.23 6.89
C TYR A 128 25.24 -18.50 5.64
N GLU A 129 26.09 -19.52 5.70
CA GLU A 129 26.85 -20.02 4.57
C GLU A 129 26.48 -21.50 4.34
N VAL A 130 26.17 -21.86 3.10
CA VAL A 130 25.92 -23.26 2.76
C VAL A 130 27.26 -24.00 2.68
N ASP A 131 27.44 -25.01 3.52
CA ASP A 131 28.54 -25.95 3.37
C ASP A 131 28.22 -26.91 2.21
N ALA A 132 28.75 -26.61 1.03
CA ALA A 132 28.56 -27.41 -0.18
C ALA A 132 29.07 -28.87 -0.01
N ALA A 133 30.06 -29.13 0.85
CA ALA A 133 30.57 -30.47 1.10
C ALA A 133 29.66 -31.28 2.03
N ALA A 134 29.07 -30.62 3.01
CA ALA A 134 28.09 -31.22 3.92
C ALA A 134 26.65 -31.25 3.37
N PHE A 135 26.36 -30.52 2.29
CA PHE A 135 25.01 -30.42 1.73
C PHE A 135 24.43 -31.79 1.36
N ARG A 136 23.17 -32.01 1.75
CA ARG A 136 22.40 -33.20 1.38
C ARG A 136 21.05 -32.74 0.81
N PRO A 137 20.68 -33.19 -0.41
CA PRO A 137 19.35 -32.95 -0.95
C PRO A 137 18.24 -33.34 0.02
N GLY A 138 17.32 -32.42 0.24
CA GLY A 138 16.14 -32.62 1.06
C GLY A 138 15.16 -33.63 0.47
N ARG A 139 14.34 -34.24 1.32
CA ARG A 139 13.23 -35.12 0.92
C ARG A 139 11.93 -34.35 0.99
N GLN A 140 11.12 -34.43 -0.07
CA GLN A 140 9.77 -33.86 -0.05
C GLN A 140 8.79 -34.78 0.69
N VAL A 141 7.75 -34.20 1.28
CA VAL A 141 6.66 -34.94 1.95
C VAL A 141 5.99 -35.95 1.00
N GLU A 142 5.53 -37.07 1.56
CA GLU A 142 4.82 -38.09 0.80
C GLU A 142 3.43 -37.58 0.38
N ARG A 143 3.09 -37.79 -0.89
CA ARG A 143 1.79 -37.43 -1.43
C ARG A 143 0.73 -38.45 -1.01
N TYR A 144 -0.50 -37.99 -0.96
CA TYR A 144 -1.64 -38.88 -0.85
C TYR A 144 -1.90 -39.59 -2.18
N ASP A 145 -2.32 -40.85 -2.10
CA ASP A 145 -2.83 -41.59 -3.26
C ASP A 145 -4.27 -41.17 -3.61
N GLU A 146 -5.00 -40.63 -2.62
CA GLU A 146 -6.38 -40.16 -2.77
C GLU A 146 -6.44 -38.78 -3.43
N GLU A 147 -7.34 -38.64 -4.40
CA GLU A 147 -7.60 -37.35 -5.02
C GLU A 147 -8.66 -36.58 -4.22
N ARG A 148 -8.31 -35.37 -3.80
CA ARG A 148 -9.25 -34.38 -3.26
C ARG A 148 -9.50 -33.31 -4.33
N THR A 149 -10.73 -32.82 -4.42
CA THR A 149 -11.15 -31.88 -5.48
C THR A 149 -11.78 -30.60 -4.94
N PHE A 150 -11.81 -29.55 -5.78
CA PHE A 150 -12.54 -28.30 -5.59
C PHE A 150 -13.30 -27.93 -6.87
N LEU A 151 -14.29 -27.05 -6.80
CA LEU A 151 -15.05 -26.59 -7.99
C LEU A 151 -14.37 -25.40 -8.67
N GLY A 152 -13.61 -25.66 -9.73
CA GLY A 152 -12.81 -24.66 -10.45
C GLY A 152 -13.15 -24.50 -11.93
N PHE A 153 -12.54 -23.51 -12.57
CA PHE A 153 -12.63 -23.21 -14.00
C PHE A 153 -11.38 -23.70 -14.72
N ARG A 154 -11.46 -24.85 -15.40
CA ARG A 154 -10.34 -25.35 -16.22
C ARG A 154 -10.03 -24.35 -17.34
N ARG A 155 -8.75 -24.06 -17.55
CA ARG A 155 -8.27 -23.18 -18.62
C ARG A 155 -7.31 -23.92 -19.54
N ASP A 156 -7.38 -23.60 -20.83
CA ASP A 156 -6.53 -24.18 -21.87
C ASP A 156 -5.12 -23.57 -21.85
N GLY A 157 -4.22 -24.07 -22.71
CA GLY A 157 -2.86 -23.54 -22.88
C GLY A 157 -1.94 -23.69 -21.67
N GLY A 158 -2.20 -24.65 -20.78
CA GLY A 158 -1.43 -24.80 -19.55
C GLY A 158 -1.58 -23.61 -18.59
N ARG A 159 -2.67 -22.84 -18.70
CA ARG A 159 -2.99 -21.73 -17.76
C ARG A 159 -3.38 -22.25 -16.37
N GLY A 160 -3.86 -23.48 -16.27
CA GLY A 160 -4.20 -24.15 -15.01
C GLY A 160 -5.70 -24.19 -14.74
N VAL A 161 -6.10 -23.95 -13.50
CA VAL A 161 -7.50 -23.94 -13.05
C VAL A 161 -7.75 -22.70 -12.21
N GLY A 162 -8.80 -21.96 -12.54
CA GLY A 162 -9.22 -20.77 -11.80
C GLY A 162 -10.12 -21.13 -10.62
N THR A 163 -9.90 -20.46 -9.48
CA THR A 163 -10.84 -20.43 -8.34
C THR A 163 -11.94 -19.40 -8.55
N ARG A 164 -11.71 -18.44 -9.46
CA ARG A 164 -12.66 -17.41 -9.90
C ARG A 164 -12.68 -17.32 -11.42
N ASN A 165 -13.69 -16.63 -11.95
CA ASN A 165 -13.86 -16.32 -13.36
C ASN A 165 -14.26 -14.84 -13.48
N THR A 166 -13.27 -14.01 -13.76
CA THR A 166 -13.39 -12.55 -13.79
C THR A 166 -13.12 -11.99 -15.18
N ILE A 167 -13.70 -10.84 -15.49
CA ILE A 167 -13.23 -10.01 -16.60
C ILE A 167 -12.36 -8.90 -16.00
N VAL A 168 -11.14 -8.77 -16.50
CA VAL A 168 -10.16 -7.80 -15.99
C VAL A 168 -10.08 -6.59 -16.91
N ILE A 169 -10.16 -5.39 -16.32
CA ILE A 169 -9.75 -4.14 -16.95
C ILE A 169 -8.36 -3.81 -16.42
N LEU A 170 -7.32 -3.99 -17.25
CA LEU A 170 -5.93 -3.85 -16.86
C LEU A 170 -5.36 -2.55 -17.40
N GLY A 171 -4.94 -1.64 -16.52
CA GLY A 171 -4.10 -0.53 -16.93
C GLY A 171 -2.66 -1.02 -17.12
N THR A 172 -2.00 -0.69 -18.24
CA THR A 172 -0.58 -1.02 -18.43
C THR A 172 0.36 -0.13 -17.64
N THR A 173 -0.14 1.03 -17.19
CA THR A 173 0.62 2.02 -16.41
C THR A 173 -0.27 2.64 -15.35
N SER A 174 0.32 3.35 -14.38
CA SER A 174 -0.42 4.18 -13.42
C SER A 174 -1.32 5.23 -14.08
N SER A 175 -0.95 5.71 -15.28
CA SER A 175 -1.71 6.74 -16.00
C SER A 175 -3.06 6.24 -16.51
N THR A 176 -3.24 4.91 -16.67
CA THR A 176 -4.54 4.32 -17.07
C THR A 176 -5.32 3.73 -15.88
N ALA A 177 -4.81 3.87 -14.65
CA ALA A 177 -5.43 3.35 -13.44
C ALA A 177 -6.83 3.95 -13.19
N ALA A 178 -7.00 5.26 -13.37
CA ALA A 178 -8.29 5.94 -13.21
C ALA A 178 -9.33 5.48 -14.25
N PHE A 179 -8.91 5.27 -15.50
CA PHE A 179 -9.78 4.73 -16.56
C PHE A 179 -10.24 3.31 -16.21
N ALA A 180 -9.30 2.44 -15.81
CA ALA A 180 -9.60 1.06 -15.47
C ALA A 180 -10.61 0.96 -14.30
N ARG A 181 -10.42 1.75 -13.24
CA ARG A 181 -11.35 1.84 -12.09
C ARG A 181 -12.73 2.32 -12.53
N SER A 182 -12.78 3.42 -13.30
CA SER A 182 -14.04 4.03 -13.76
C SER A 182 -14.84 3.08 -14.65
N LEU A 183 -14.17 2.39 -15.58
CA LEU A 183 -14.81 1.42 -16.47
C LEU A 183 -15.34 0.20 -15.70
N ALA A 184 -14.53 -0.38 -14.80
CA ALA A 184 -14.96 -1.52 -13.99
C ALA A 184 -16.16 -1.16 -13.10
N GLN A 185 -16.19 0.04 -12.53
CA GLN A 185 -17.32 0.54 -11.74
C GLN A 185 -18.58 0.73 -12.61
N ALA A 186 -18.44 1.36 -13.80
CA ALA A 186 -19.55 1.59 -14.72
C ALA A 186 -20.18 0.29 -15.25
N LEU A 187 -19.42 -0.81 -15.27
CA LEU A 187 -19.87 -2.10 -15.76
C LEU A 187 -20.47 -3.02 -14.67
N GLN A 188 -20.40 -2.68 -13.39
CA GLN A 188 -21.00 -3.49 -12.31
C GLN A 188 -22.50 -3.80 -12.55
N PRO A 189 -23.35 -2.86 -12.99
CA PRO A 189 -24.76 -3.17 -13.27
C PRO A 189 -24.95 -4.17 -14.41
N ALA A 190 -24.02 -4.23 -15.37
CA ALA A 190 -24.08 -5.18 -16.47
C ALA A 190 -23.75 -6.61 -16.03
N ALA A 191 -22.92 -6.77 -14.99
CA ALA A 191 -22.55 -8.08 -14.43
C ALA A 191 -23.65 -8.68 -13.53
N ALA A 192 -24.47 -7.84 -12.89
CA ALA A 192 -25.49 -8.26 -11.91
C ALA A 192 -26.46 -9.37 -12.38
N PRO A 193 -26.89 -9.45 -13.65
CA PRO A 193 -27.79 -10.52 -14.12
C PRO A 193 -27.17 -11.92 -14.25
N PHE A 194 -25.85 -12.08 -14.06
CA PHE A 194 -25.13 -13.33 -14.30
C PHE A 194 -24.75 -14.04 -12.98
N PRO A 195 -25.62 -14.89 -12.42
CA PRO A 195 -25.31 -15.63 -11.20
C PRO A 195 -24.16 -16.62 -11.45
N GLY A 196 -23.16 -16.64 -10.56
CA GLY A 196 -21.99 -17.51 -10.68
C GLY A 196 -20.80 -16.91 -11.44
N PHE A 197 -20.96 -15.72 -12.02
CA PHE A 197 -19.84 -14.91 -12.52
C PHE A 197 -19.22 -14.14 -11.35
N ASP A 198 -17.90 -14.21 -11.20
CA ASP A 198 -17.21 -13.66 -10.03
C ASP A 198 -16.94 -12.15 -10.14
N GLY A 199 -17.13 -11.54 -11.33
CA GLY A 199 -17.23 -10.09 -11.49
C GLY A 199 -16.30 -9.45 -12.52
N ILE A 200 -16.43 -8.14 -12.66
CA ILE A 200 -15.57 -7.29 -13.49
C ILE A 200 -14.69 -6.47 -12.55
N VAL A 201 -13.37 -6.60 -12.69
CA VAL A 201 -12.41 -6.04 -11.73
C VAL A 201 -11.36 -5.20 -12.44
N ALA A 202 -10.89 -4.15 -11.77
CA ALA A 202 -9.82 -3.29 -12.27
C ALA A 202 -8.47 -3.73 -11.68
N ILE A 203 -7.48 -3.86 -12.55
CA ILE A 203 -6.07 -3.90 -12.18
C ILE A 203 -5.51 -2.50 -12.42
N ALA A 204 -5.52 -1.71 -11.35
CA ALA A 204 -5.11 -0.31 -11.33
C ALA A 204 -3.93 -0.17 -10.35
N HIS A 205 -2.71 -0.21 -10.89
CA HIS A 205 -1.45 -0.18 -10.13
C HIS A 205 -0.72 1.16 -10.25
N THR A 206 0.41 1.31 -9.58
CA THR A 206 1.15 2.59 -9.50
C THR A 206 2.42 2.67 -10.33
N GLU A 207 2.74 1.61 -11.07
CA GLU A 207 3.98 1.53 -11.86
C GLU A 207 3.78 1.64 -13.37
N GLY A 208 4.86 1.57 -14.13
CA GLY A 208 4.82 1.44 -15.59
C GLY A 208 4.76 2.76 -16.37
N SER A 209 4.57 3.90 -15.71
CA SER A 209 4.67 5.23 -16.32
C SER A 209 6.02 5.89 -16.02
N GLY A 210 6.58 6.63 -16.96
CA GLY A 210 7.81 7.38 -16.72
C GLY A 210 8.26 8.22 -17.91
N TYR A 211 9.19 9.14 -17.64
CA TYR A 211 9.84 9.99 -18.63
C TYR A 211 11.28 9.52 -18.92
N GLU A 212 11.76 8.51 -18.18
CA GLU A 212 13.03 7.82 -18.37
C GLU A 212 12.77 6.31 -18.40
N ARG A 213 13.80 5.54 -18.78
CA ARG A 213 13.73 4.07 -18.72
C ARG A 213 13.56 3.63 -17.26
N LEU A 214 12.49 2.87 -16.99
CA LEU A 214 12.16 2.36 -15.66
C LEU A 214 13.19 1.31 -15.19
N ASN A 215 13.60 1.35 -13.92
CA ASN A 215 14.55 0.38 -13.35
C ASN A 215 13.87 -0.97 -13.05
N ASN A 216 12.57 -0.93 -12.72
CA ASN A 216 11.73 -2.10 -12.47
C ASN A 216 10.99 -2.59 -13.71
N ARG A 217 11.39 -2.14 -14.91
CA ARG A 217 10.67 -2.39 -16.16
C ARG A 217 10.30 -3.86 -16.38
N ASP A 218 11.25 -4.76 -16.17
CA ASP A 218 11.04 -6.20 -16.36
C ASP A 218 10.06 -6.78 -15.34
N PHE A 219 10.05 -6.26 -14.10
CA PHE A 219 9.06 -6.63 -13.08
C PHE A 219 7.65 -6.23 -13.51
N VAL A 220 7.48 -5.01 -14.03
CA VAL A 220 6.16 -4.54 -14.50
C VAL A 220 5.66 -5.40 -15.67
N LEU A 221 6.48 -5.59 -16.72
CA LEU A 221 6.10 -6.41 -17.88
C LEU A 221 5.73 -7.84 -17.48
N ARG A 222 6.55 -8.47 -16.64
CA ARG A 222 6.33 -9.84 -16.18
C ARG A 222 5.06 -9.95 -15.35
N THR A 223 4.83 -9.02 -14.43
CA THR A 223 3.62 -8.98 -13.61
C THR A 223 2.37 -8.82 -14.47
N LEU A 224 2.34 -7.87 -15.40
CA LEU A 224 1.18 -7.67 -16.28
C LEU A 224 0.92 -8.87 -17.19
N ALA A 225 1.99 -9.48 -17.73
CA ALA A 225 1.89 -10.69 -18.54
C ALA A 225 1.30 -11.87 -17.74
N GLY A 226 1.77 -12.07 -16.50
CA GLY A 226 1.25 -13.08 -15.58
C GLY A 226 -0.22 -12.87 -15.24
N LEU A 227 -0.62 -11.62 -14.96
CA LEU A 227 -2.01 -11.27 -14.67
C LEU A 227 -2.94 -11.51 -15.87
N ILE A 228 -2.50 -11.19 -17.10
CA ILE A 228 -3.28 -11.44 -18.33
C ILE A 228 -3.62 -12.92 -18.51
N VAL A 229 -2.65 -13.82 -18.29
CA VAL A 229 -2.86 -15.26 -18.49
C VAL A 229 -3.32 -16.00 -17.23
N HIS A 230 -3.48 -15.29 -16.11
CA HIS A 230 -3.82 -15.89 -14.82
C HIS A 230 -5.10 -16.74 -14.92
N PRO A 231 -5.18 -17.92 -14.27
CA PRO A 231 -6.32 -18.82 -14.44
C PRO A 231 -7.67 -18.25 -13.96
N ASN A 232 -7.66 -17.25 -13.07
CA ASN A 232 -8.89 -16.55 -12.64
C ASN A 232 -9.43 -15.54 -13.67
N VAL A 233 -8.71 -15.28 -14.76
CA VAL A 233 -9.09 -14.33 -15.80
C VAL A 233 -9.81 -15.06 -16.93
N GLY A 234 -11.09 -14.77 -17.12
CA GLY A 234 -11.87 -15.24 -18.27
C GLY A 234 -11.59 -14.41 -19.53
N ALA A 235 -11.55 -13.08 -19.37
CA ALA A 235 -11.17 -12.15 -20.42
C ALA A 235 -10.44 -10.92 -19.86
N VAL A 236 -9.67 -10.23 -20.69
CA VAL A 236 -8.93 -9.02 -20.30
C VAL A 236 -8.96 -7.92 -21.36
N LEU A 237 -9.27 -6.70 -20.93
CA LEU A 237 -9.05 -5.47 -21.71
C LEU A 237 -7.82 -4.77 -21.15
N ALA A 238 -6.71 -4.81 -21.88
CA ALA A 238 -5.47 -4.11 -21.52
C ALA A 238 -5.47 -2.70 -22.13
N VAL A 239 -5.28 -1.68 -21.30
CA VAL A 239 -5.46 -0.27 -21.66
C VAL A 239 -4.17 0.50 -21.47
N ASP A 240 -3.68 1.11 -22.55
CA ASP A 240 -2.56 2.06 -22.55
C ASP A 240 -2.98 3.42 -23.11
N THR A 241 -2.07 4.39 -23.05
CA THR A 241 -2.23 5.71 -23.69
C THR A 241 -1.36 5.78 -24.94
N PRO A 242 -1.68 6.65 -25.90
CA PRO A 242 -0.86 6.81 -27.10
C PRO A 242 0.51 7.37 -26.69
N GLU A 243 1.57 6.66 -27.07
CA GLU A 243 2.96 7.12 -26.84
C GLU A 243 3.21 8.44 -27.58
N LEU A 244 3.72 9.44 -26.88
CA LEU A 244 3.97 10.78 -27.44
C LEU A 244 5.44 11.21 -27.35
N HIS A 245 6.38 10.27 -27.15
CA HIS A 245 7.80 10.56 -27.29
C HIS A 245 8.51 9.56 -28.22
N PRO A 246 9.37 10.03 -29.15
CA PRO A 246 10.01 9.19 -30.16
C PRO A 246 11.09 8.24 -29.61
N THR A 247 11.32 8.19 -28.30
CA THR A 247 12.29 7.31 -27.65
C THR A 247 11.58 6.13 -27.00
N ALA A 248 11.72 4.95 -27.61
CA ALA A 248 11.22 3.69 -27.07
C ALA A 248 11.68 3.46 -25.61
N GLY A 249 10.76 3.02 -24.74
CA GLY A 249 11.11 2.43 -23.42
C GLY A 249 10.90 3.30 -22.17
N GLN A 250 10.20 4.44 -22.26
CA GLN A 250 9.83 5.28 -21.11
C GLN A 250 8.47 4.87 -20.48
N SER A 251 7.48 4.65 -21.35
CA SER A 251 6.15 4.03 -21.17
C SER A 251 6.15 2.49 -21.18
N ILE A 252 5.28 1.78 -20.45
CA ILE A 252 4.84 0.43 -20.87
C ILE A 252 3.63 0.58 -21.80
N SER A 253 3.76 0.21 -23.07
CA SER A 253 2.66 0.15 -24.03
C SER A 253 2.10 -1.24 -24.21
N ASN A 254 0.91 -1.31 -24.78
CA ASN A 254 0.23 -2.53 -25.17
C ASN A 254 1.04 -3.33 -26.20
N ALA A 255 1.64 -2.66 -27.19
CA ALA A 255 2.48 -3.30 -28.21
C ALA A 255 3.69 -4.00 -27.58
N GLU A 256 4.30 -3.37 -26.59
CA GLU A 256 5.41 -3.95 -25.86
C GLU A 256 4.98 -5.10 -24.95
N LEU A 257 3.88 -4.94 -24.21
CA LEU A 257 3.33 -5.99 -23.37
C LEU A 257 2.95 -7.24 -24.20
N GLU A 258 2.33 -7.04 -25.35
CA GLU A 258 2.03 -8.10 -26.32
C GLU A 258 3.31 -8.77 -26.83
N SER A 259 4.32 -7.99 -27.20
CA SER A 259 5.63 -8.51 -27.61
C SER A 259 6.27 -9.34 -26.49
N TYR A 260 6.24 -8.86 -25.25
CA TYR A 260 6.74 -9.58 -24.09
C TYR A 260 6.01 -10.91 -23.88
N LEU A 261 4.67 -10.91 -23.89
CA LEU A 261 3.85 -12.12 -23.80
C LEU A 261 4.23 -13.16 -24.86
N ARG A 262 4.41 -12.73 -26.12
CA ARG A 262 4.75 -13.62 -27.24
C ARG A 262 6.19 -14.14 -27.13
N THR A 263 7.15 -13.27 -26.87
CA THR A 263 8.58 -13.64 -26.81
C THR A 263 8.91 -14.52 -25.61
N GLN A 264 8.18 -14.35 -24.50
CA GLN A 264 8.30 -15.17 -23.30
C GLN A 264 7.33 -16.37 -23.29
N ASN A 265 6.67 -16.67 -24.42
CA ASN A 265 5.78 -17.83 -24.60
C ASN A 265 4.64 -17.93 -23.57
N TYR A 266 4.05 -16.81 -23.19
CA TYR A 266 2.81 -16.80 -22.42
C TYR A 266 1.65 -17.27 -23.31
N PRO A 267 0.67 -18.03 -22.78
CA PRO A 267 -0.45 -18.61 -23.55
C PRO A 267 -1.53 -17.57 -23.89
N LEU A 268 -1.13 -16.45 -24.50
CA LEU A 268 -2.01 -15.33 -24.85
C LEU A 268 -3.14 -15.73 -25.82
N ALA A 269 -2.88 -16.71 -26.70
CA ALA A 269 -3.87 -17.23 -27.65
C ALA A 269 -5.08 -17.88 -26.96
N GLU A 270 -4.91 -18.33 -25.71
CA GLU A 270 -5.94 -19.03 -24.92
C GLU A 270 -6.65 -18.10 -23.94
N VAL A 271 -6.52 -16.78 -24.15
CA VAL A 271 -7.18 -15.74 -23.36
C VAL A 271 -8.05 -14.92 -24.30
N THR A 272 -9.33 -14.72 -23.96
CA THR A 272 -10.13 -13.69 -24.64
C THR A 272 -9.57 -12.33 -24.25
N HIS A 273 -8.98 -11.60 -25.18
CA HIS A 273 -8.33 -10.33 -24.84
C HIS A 273 -8.50 -9.27 -25.92
N ARG A 274 -8.30 -8.02 -25.51
CA ARG A 274 -8.11 -6.88 -26.42
C ARG A 274 -7.09 -5.93 -25.82
N PHE A 275 -6.12 -5.54 -26.63
CA PHE A 275 -5.27 -4.38 -26.36
C PHE A 275 -5.96 -3.14 -26.93
N TYR A 276 -6.21 -2.16 -26.07
CA TYR A 276 -6.94 -0.93 -26.39
C TYR A 276 -6.10 0.28 -26.02
N THR A 277 -5.76 1.09 -27.01
CA THR A 277 -5.09 2.37 -26.77
C THR A 277 -6.14 3.45 -26.67
N LEU A 278 -6.14 4.18 -25.54
CA LEU A 278 -7.02 5.32 -25.35
C LEU A 278 -6.81 6.34 -26.47
N THR A 279 -7.89 7.01 -26.83
CA THR A 279 -7.82 8.20 -27.66
C THR A 279 -7.82 9.43 -26.74
N GLU A 280 -7.97 10.61 -27.32
CA GLU A 280 -8.11 11.85 -26.55
C GLU A 280 -9.60 12.17 -26.26
N ASP A 281 -10.52 11.26 -26.64
CA ASP A 281 -11.95 11.33 -26.34
C ASP A 281 -12.33 10.26 -25.31
N TRP A 282 -12.27 10.65 -24.03
CA TRP A 282 -12.57 9.80 -22.90
C TRP A 282 -13.97 9.16 -22.94
N GLN A 283 -14.98 9.88 -23.44
CA GLN A 283 -16.35 9.39 -23.47
C GLN A 283 -16.54 8.34 -24.57
N ALA A 284 -15.96 8.59 -25.75
CA ALA A 284 -15.91 7.60 -26.82
C ALA A 284 -15.14 6.35 -26.38
N ASP A 285 -14.00 6.52 -25.70
CA ASP A 285 -13.20 5.41 -25.18
C ASP A 285 -13.96 4.56 -24.17
N LEU A 286 -14.63 5.19 -23.19
CA LEU A 286 -15.47 4.49 -22.23
C LEU A 286 -16.61 3.73 -22.92
N ALA A 287 -17.25 4.32 -23.93
CA ALA A 287 -18.33 3.69 -24.67
C ALA A 287 -17.84 2.46 -25.46
N GLU A 288 -16.71 2.57 -26.17
CA GLU A 288 -16.15 1.47 -26.95
C GLU A 288 -15.61 0.34 -26.06
N ALA A 289 -14.86 0.69 -25.01
CA ALA A 289 -14.36 -0.26 -24.04
C ALA A 289 -15.51 -1.00 -23.34
N SER A 290 -16.57 -0.26 -22.95
CA SER A 290 -17.80 -0.84 -22.39
C SER A 290 -18.47 -1.80 -23.35
N ALA A 291 -18.60 -1.43 -24.63
CA ALA A 291 -19.20 -2.28 -25.65
C ALA A 291 -18.38 -3.57 -25.86
N THR A 292 -17.06 -3.48 -25.79
CA THR A 292 -16.16 -4.64 -25.88
C THR A 292 -16.42 -5.62 -24.74
N VAL A 293 -16.39 -5.15 -23.50
CA VAL A 293 -16.58 -6.02 -22.32
C VAL A 293 -17.98 -6.62 -22.29
N LYS A 294 -19.02 -5.83 -22.64
CA LYS A 294 -20.41 -6.32 -22.72
C LYS A 294 -20.60 -7.44 -23.76
N ARG A 295 -19.78 -7.49 -24.81
CA ARG A 295 -19.82 -8.61 -25.79
C ARG A 295 -19.25 -9.90 -25.22
N TRP A 296 -18.19 -9.83 -24.42
CA TRP A 296 -17.59 -11.01 -23.79
C TRP A 296 -18.44 -11.56 -22.65
N LEU A 297 -19.14 -10.68 -21.94
CA LEU A 297 -19.80 -11.01 -20.68
C LEU A 297 -20.70 -12.25 -20.72
N PRO A 298 -21.62 -12.44 -21.70
CA PRO A 298 -22.48 -13.63 -21.72
C PRO A 298 -21.71 -14.95 -21.88
N GLU A 299 -20.64 -14.96 -22.69
CA GLU A 299 -19.83 -16.16 -22.93
C GLU A 299 -18.97 -16.50 -21.71
N ILE A 300 -18.28 -15.48 -21.17
CA ILE A 300 -17.42 -15.68 -20.00
C ILE A 300 -18.25 -16.08 -18.78
N ALA A 301 -19.39 -15.44 -18.54
CA ALA A 301 -20.25 -15.75 -17.41
C ALA A 301 -20.90 -17.14 -17.49
N ALA A 302 -21.04 -17.72 -18.68
CA ALA A 302 -21.66 -19.03 -18.87
C ALA A 302 -20.70 -20.22 -18.61
N LEU A 303 -19.40 -19.96 -18.40
CA LEU A 303 -18.43 -21.01 -18.11
C LEU A 303 -18.78 -21.72 -16.79
N PRO A 304 -18.93 -23.06 -16.76
CA PRO A 304 -19.27 -23.77 -15.55
C PRO A 304 -18.04 -24.02 -14.67
N ARG A 305 -18.24 -24.00 -13.34
CA ARG A 305 -17.31 -24.64 -12.41
C ARG A 305 -17.42 -26.16 -12.58
N THR A 306 -16.30 -26.85 -12.49
CA THR A 306 -16.21 -28.31 -12.58
C THR A 306 -15.34 -28.85 -11.44
N PRO A 307 -15.51 -30.12 -11.00
CA PRO A 307 -14.58 -30.74 -10.08
C PRO A 307 -13.17 -30.77 -10.68
N GLN A 308 -12.20 -30.21 -9.94
CA GLN A 308 -10.80 -30.10 -10.34
C GLN A 308 -9.91 -30.55 -9.18
N SER A 309 -8.80 -31.21 -9.51
CA SER A 309 -7.84 -31.71 -8.52
C SER A 309 -7.24 -30.60 -7.68
N LEU A 310 -7.02 -30.84 -6.38
CA LEU A 310 -6.26 -29.93 -5.51
C LEU A 310 -4.83 -29.68 -6.00
N ALA A 311 -4.30 -30.54 -6.88
CA ALA A 311 -3.02 -30.33 -7.54
C ALA A 311 -2.92 -29.03 -8.35
N TYR A 312 -4.06 -28.45 -8.75
CA TYR A 312 -4.10 -27.16 -9.45
C TYR A 312 -4.15 -25.94 -8.52
N LEU A 313 -4.22 -26.13 -7.20
CA LEU A 313 -4.09 -25.03 -6.25
C LEU A 313 -2.63 -24.57 -6.17
N ASN A 314 -2.47 -23.26 -6.20
CA ASN A 314 -1.22 -22.58 -5.98
C ASN A 314 -1.45 -21.48 -4.94
N ILE A 315 -1.01 -21.74 -3.72
CA ILE A 315 -1.30 -20.89 -2.56
C ILE A 315 -0.18 -19.88 -2.38
N ALA A 316 -0.52 -18.59 -2.40
CA ALA A 316 0.35 -17.54 -1.90
C ALA A 316 0.29 -17.51 -0.37
N LEU A 317 1.45 -17.59 0.28
CA LEU A 317 1.61 -17.39 1.71
C LEU A 317 2.18 -16.00 1.95
N GLN A 318 1.45 -15.17 2.69
CA GLN A 318 1.80 -13.77 2.90
C GLN A 318 1.56 -13.34 4.35
N CYS A 319 2.38 -12.43 4.87
CA CYS A 319 2.10 -11.72 6.11
C CYS A 319 1.64 -10.27 5.85
N GLY A 320 0.87 -9.73 6.78
CA GLY A 320 0.57 -8.29 6.86
C GLY A 320 1.12 -7.68 8.14
N GLY A 321 0.24 -7.20 9.02
CA GLY A 321 0.63 -6.71 10.34
C GLY A 321 1.08 -7.83 11.28
N SER A 322 2.34 -8.24 11.19
CA SER A 322 2.94 -9.28 12.03
C SER A 322 3.08 -8.85 13.50
N ASP A 323 2.90 -9.81 14.40
CA ASP A 323 3.10 -9.69 15.85
C ASP A 323 3.97 -10.85 16.38
N ALA A 324 4.21 -10.89 17.69
CA ALA A 324 4.93 -11.98 18.33
C ALA A 324 4.23 -13.36 18.23
N PHE A 325 2.93 -13.40 17.96
CA PHE A 325 2.14 -14.62 17.85
C PHE A 325 2.06 -15.16 16.42
N SER A 326 2.41 -14.36 15.41
CA SER A 326 2.50 -14.79 14.01
C SER A 326 3.29 -16.08 13.87
N GLY A 327 4.47 -16.17 14.50
CA GLY A 327 5.31 -17.37 14.51
C GLY A 327 4.85 -18.51 15.44
N LEU A 328 3.85 -18.28 16.30
CA LEU A 328 3.33 -19.27 17.26
C LEU A 328 2.02 -19.92 16.80
N SER A 329 1.15 -19.19 16.11
CA SER A 329 -0.18 -19.64 15.71
C SER A 329 -0.40 -19.53 14.20
N GLY A 330 -0.48 -18.31 13.65
CA GLY A 330 -0.90 -18.04 12.28
C GLY A 330 0.02 -18.65 11.20
N ASN A 331 1.33 -18.41 11.29
CA ASN A 331 2.30 -18.95 10.32
C ASN A 331 2.44 -20.48 10.42
N PRO A 332 2.48 -21.09 11.63
CA PRO A 332 2.36 -22.55 11.77
C PRO A 332 1.09 -23.14 11.15
N LEU A 333 -0.07 -22.50 11.32
CA LEU A 333 -1.31 -22.97 10.72
C LEU A 333 -1.27 -22.87 9.19
N ALA A 334 -0.80 -21.75 8.65
CA ALA A 334 -0.63 -21.57 7.21
C ALA A 334 0.33 -22.61 6.62
N SER A 335 1.42 -22.94 7.33
CA SER A 335 2.39 -23.94 6.89
C SER A 335 1.85 -25.37 6.95
N ALA A 336 1.03 -25.69 7.96
CA ALA A 336 0.34 -26.98 8.06
C ALA A 336 -0.67 -27.16 6.92
N VAL A 337 -1.47 -26.14 6.61
CA VAL A 337 -2.40 -26.16 5.47
C VAL A 337 -1.65 -26.28 4.14
N ALA A 338 -0.56 -25.51 3.97
CA ALA A 338 0.29 -25.59 2.78
C ALA A 338 0.91 -26.97 2.58
N LYS A 339 1.38 -27.61 3.67
CA LYS A 339 1.87 -28.99 3.65
C LYS A 339 0.81 -29.95 3.12
N GLU A 340 -0.41 -29.88 3.62
CA GLU A 340 -1.49 -30.76 3.16
C GLU A 340 -1.82 -30.54 1.67
N VAL A 341 -1.85 -29.28 1.20
CA VAL A 341 -2.04 -29.00 -0.23
C VAL A 341 -0.91 -29.56 -1.09
N ILE A 342 0.34 -29.47 -0.65
CA ILE A 342 1.49 -30.11 -1.33
C ILE A 342 1.34 -31.64 -1.34
N ARG A 343 0.82 -32.25 -0.27
CA ARG A 343 0.55 -33.71 -0.22
C ARG A 343 -0.55 -34.13 -1.20
N TYR A 344 -1.49 -33.25 -1.54
CA TYR A 344 -2.44 -33.45 -2.65
C TYR A 344 -1.88 -33.05 -4.02
N GLY A 345 -0.58 -32.76 -4.13
CA GLY A 345 0.09 -32.41 -5.38
C GLY A 345 -0.07 -30.94 -5.79
N GLY A 346 -0.50 -30.06 -4.89
CA GLY A 346 -0.57 -28.62 -5.13
C GLY A 346 0.75 -27.90 -4.89
N ARG A 347 0.69 -26.57 -4.85
CA ARG A 347 1.84 -25.68 -4.63
C ARG A 347 1.58 -24.69 -3.51
N ALA A 348 2.65 -24.32 -2.81
CA ALA A 348 2.67 -23.18 -1.91
C ALA A 348 3.87 -22.29 -2.23
N ASN A 349 3.67 -20.97 -2.13
CA ASN A 349 4.66 -19.96 -2.49
C ASN A 349 4.88 -19.02 -1.30
N LEU A 350 6.08 -19.02 -0.75
CA LEU A 350 6.55 -18.06 0.23
C LEU A 350 7.31 -16.92 -0.47
N ALA A 351 7.16 -15.70 -0.01
CA ALA A 351 7.76 -14.51 -0.59
C ALA A 351 8.52 -13.71 0.49
N GLU A 352 8.59 -12.37 0.36
CA GLU A 352 9.06 -11.45 1.39
C GLU A 352 10.56 -11.63 1.72
N THR A 353 11.45 -11.39 0.74
CA THR A 353 12.90 -11.65 0.86
C THR A 353 13.53 -10.99 2.09
N ASP A 354 13.14 -9.75 2.41
CA ASP A 354 13.65 -9.02 3.56
C ASP A 354 13.14 -9.59 4.89
N GLU A 355 11.91 -10.13 4.92
CA GLU A 355 11.36 -10.84 6.07
C GLU A 355 11.93 -12.26 6.24
N LEU A 356 12.95 -12.66 5.47
CA LEU A 356 13.66 -13.93 5.68
C LEU A 356 15.15 -13.73 6.05
N ILE A 357 15.59 -12.48 6.18
CA ILE A 357 16.95 -12.14 6.56
C ILE A 357 17.19 -12.52 8.02
N GLY A 358 18.16 -13.39 8.27
CA GLY A 358 18.43 -14.00 9.57
C GLY A 358 17.71 -15.33 9.84
N ALA A 359 16.86 -15.79 8.91
CA ALA A 359 16.17 -17.09 9.01
C ALA A 359 16.62 -18.08 7.92
N GLU A 360 17.73 -17.78 7.23
CA GLU A 360 18.26 -18.57 6.13
C GLU A 360 18.54 -20.02 6.56
N ALA A 361 19.05 -20.21 7.78
CA ALA A 361 19.33 -21.54 8.33
C ALA A 361 18.07 -22.41 8.44
N TYR A 362 16.94 -21.82 8.84
CA TYR A 362 15.67 -22.53 8.91
C TYR A 362 15.15 -22.84 7.52
N LEU A 363 15.16 -21.88 6.58
CA LEU A 363 14.67 -22.11 5.22
C LEU A 363 15.46 -23.21 4.51
N LEU A 364 16.79 -23.18 4.66
CA LEU A 364 17.69 -24.02 3.88
C LEU A 364 17.93 -25.41 4.48
N GLN A 365 17.46 -25.69 5.71
CA GLN A 365 17.63 -26.98 6.38
C GLN A 365 17.04 -28.18 5.60
N ASN A 366 16.05 -27.94 4.72
CA ASN A 366 15.44 -28.95 3.86
C ASN A 366 15.23 -28.37 2.45
N THR A 367 16.28 -28.41 1.63
CA THR A 367 16.29 -27.82 0.28
C THR A 367 16.58 -28.86 -0.78
N ARG A 368 15.94 -28.77 -1.94
CA ARG A 368 16.09 -29.71 -3.07
C ARG A 368 17.54 -29.93 -3.49
N ASP A 369 18.26 -28.88 -3.79
CA ASP A 369 19.62 -28.93 -4.30
C ASP A 369 20.40 -27.66 -3.97
N LEU A 370 21.71 -27.71 -4.20
CA LEU A 370 22.62 -26.60 -3.92
C LEU A 370 22.30 -25.38 -4.79
N ALA A 371 21.81 -25.57 -6.02
CA ALA A 371 21.46 -24.46 -6.92
C ALA A 371 20.27 -23.67 -6.38
N THR A 372 19.26 -24.35 -5.85
CA THR A 372 18.09 -23.73 -5.21
C THR A 372 18.49 -22.96 -3.95
N ALA A 373 19.37 -23.54 -3.12
CA ALA A 373 19.91 -22.89 -1.93
C ALA A 373 20.73 -21.64 -2.27
N GLN A 374 21.62 -21.74 -3.27
CA GLN A 374 22.44 -20.62 -3.70
C GLN A 374 21.59 -19.50 -4.30
N ALA A 375 20.60 -19.81 -5.14
CA ALA A 375 19.70 -18.82 -5.71
C ALA A 375 18.94 -18.01 -4.63
N PHE A 376 18.52 -18.66 -3.53
CA PHE A 376 17.91 -17.98 -2.39
C PHE A 376 18.88 -17.02 -1.72
N LEU A 377 20.11 -17.46 -1.44
CA LEU A 377 21.15 -16.61 -0.84
C LEU A 377 21.54 -15.44 -1.74
N ASP A 378 21.59 -15.65 -3.06
CA ASP A 378 21.87 -14.60 -4.03
C ASP A 378 20.77 -13.54 -4.03
N TYR A 379 19.49 -13.92 -3.91
CA TYR A 379 18.39 -12.96 -3.77
C TYR A 379 18.47 -12.17 -2.47
N VAL A 380 18.80 -12.81 -1.35
CA VAL A 380 19.04 -12.11 -0.07
C VAL A 380 20.18 -11.09 -0.20
N ALA A 381 21.30 -11.49 -0.82
CA ALA A 381 22.46 -10.61 -1.02
C ALA A 381 22.13 -9.44 -1.95
N GLN A 382 21.48 -9.70 -3.08
CA GLN A 382 21.03 -8.68 -4.04
C GLN A 382 20.04 -7.72 -3.39
N PHE A 383 19.12 -8.21 -2.57
CA PHE A 383 18.17 -7.34 -1.87
C PHE A 383 18.91 -6.39 -0.91
N LYS A 384 19.83 -6.91 -0.08
CA LYS A 384 20.68 -6.10 0.80
C LYS A 384 21.50 -5.06 0.04
N GLU A 385 22.06 -5.43 -1.11
CA GLU A 385 22.78 -4.51 -1.99
C GLU A 385 21.87 -3.40 -2.52
N ARG A 386 20.68 -3.74 -3.01
CA ARG A 386 19.69 -2.74 -3.46
C ARG A 386 19.28 -1.79 -2.35
N LEU A 387 19.11 -2.26 -1.10
CA LEU A 387 18.85 -1.39 0.05
C LEU A 387 20.00 -0.40 0.26
N ALA A 388 21.25 -0.88 0.18
CA ALA A 388 22.43 -0.08 0.44
C ALA A 388 22.62 1.07 -0.56
N TRP A 389 22.17 0.93 -1.81
CA TRP A 389 22.16 2.03 -2.80
C TRP A 389 21.38 3.24 -2.31
N HIS A 390 20.39 3.04 -1.46
CA HIS A 390 19.53 4.08 -0.88
C HIS A 390 19.95 4.49 0.54
N GLY A 391 21.11 4.01 1.00
CA GLY A 391 21.67 4.28 2.33
C GLY A 391 21.10 3.40 3.44
N GLN A 392 20.63 2.20 3.10
CA GLN A 392 19.76 1.40 3.97
C GLN A 392 20.25 -0.01 4.18
N THR A 393 19.78 -0.61 5.28
CA THR A 393 20.12 -1.97 5.65
C THR A 393 18.86 -2.75 6.04
N ALA A 394 18.92 -4.08 5.97
CA ALA A 394 17.80 -4.96 6.29
C ALA A 394 17.38 -4.88 7.76
N GLU A 395 18.31 -4.52 8.65
CA GLU A 395 18.11 -4.33 10.09
C GLU A 395 17.14 -3.16 10.41
N GLY A 396 16.82 -2.30 9.43
CA GLY A 396 15.80 -1.25 9.57
C GLY A 396 14.35 -1.77 9.71
N ASN A 397 14.11 -3.05 9.40
CA ASN A 397 12.87 -3.80 9.69
C ASN A 397 13.11 -4.52 11.04
N PRO A 398 12.22 -4.54 12.05
CA PRO A 398 10.78 -4.27 12.07
C PRO A 398 10.37 -2.83 12.40
N THR A 399 9.12 -2.52 12.04
CA THR A 399 8.48 -1.21 12.26
C THR A 399 8.20 -0.92 13.74
N GLY A 400 7.95 0.34 14.10
CA GLY A 400 7.54 0.71 15.46
C GLY A 400 6.26 0.03 15.94
N GLY A 401 5.31 -0.26 15.03
CA GLY A 401 4.10 -1.03 15.33
C GLY A 401 4.40 -2.51 15.60
N ASN A 402 5.32 -3.12 14.85
CA ASN A 402 5.76 -4.50 15.11
C ASN A 402 6.52 -4.59 16.45
N LYS A 403 7.35 -3.59 16.78
CA LYS A 403 8.07 -3.51 18.05
C LYS A 403 7.10 -3.44 19.23
N LEU A 404 6.05 -2.60 19.15
CA LEU A 404 4.97 -2.57 20.16
C LEU A 404 4.29 -3.93 20.36
N ARG A 405 4.27 -4.78 19.33
CA ARG A 405 3.65 -6.11 19.35
C ARG A 405 4.66 -7.24 19.57
N GLY A 406 5.84 -6.92 20.11
CA GLY A 406 6.81 -7.92 20.58
C GLY A 406 7.78 -8.46 19.53
N LEU A 407 7.93 -7.82 18.36
CA LEU A 407 8.96 -8.16 17.36
C LEU A 407 10.13 -7.19 17.45
N TYR A 408 11.24 -7.65 18.04
CA TYR A 408 12.30 -6.77 18.54
C TYR A 408 13.30 -6.33 17.47
N ASN A 409 13.56 -7.22 16.50
CA ASN A 409 14.54 -7.04 15.43
C ASN A 409 14.21 -7.95 14.24
N ILE A 410 14.94 -7.78 13.13
CA ILE A 410 14.66 -8.52 11.89
C ILE A 410 14.83 -10.02 12.08
N ALA A 411 15.85 -10.48 12.80
CA ALA A 411 16.07 -11.92 13.02
C ALA A 411 14.85 -12.59 13.65
N LEU A 412 14.29 -12.00 14.71
CA LEU A 412 13.12 -12.55 15.40
C LEU A 412 11.88 -12.55 14.50
N LYS A 413 11.66 -11.48 13.74
CA LYS A 413 10.56 -11.38 12.76
C LYS A 413 10.72 -12.44 11.67
N SER A 414 11.93 -12.59 11.13
CA SER A 414 12.23 -13.49 10.04
C SER A 414 12.09 -14.96 10.42
N ILE A 415 12.51 -15.34 11.63
CA ILE A 415 12.29 -16.70 12.13
C ILE A 415 10.78 -17.00 12.17
N GLY A 416 9.97 -16.07 12.67
CA GLY A 416 8.52 -16.18 12.67
C GLY A 416 7.93 -16.32 11.26
N ALA A 417 8.39 -15.52 10.30
CA ALA A 417 7.94 -15.56 8.90
C ALA A 417 8.35 -16.86 8.19
N ALA A 418 9.57 -17.34 8.43
CA ALA A 418 10.14 -18.55 7.85
C ALA A 418 9.33 -19.82 8.18
N ILE A 419 8.65 -19.86 9.33
CA ILE A 419 7.79 -20.97 9.77
C ILE A 419 6.61 -21.23 8.82
N LYS A 420 6.28 -20.29 7.93
CA LYS A 420 5.34 -20.51 6.82
C LYS A 420 5.79 -21.67 5.90
N ARG A 421 7.07 -22.05 5.92
CA ARG A 421 7.55 -23.35 5.41
C ARG A 421 7.54 -24.37 6.55
N HIS A 422 6.68 -25.38 6.47
CA HIS A 422 6.67 -26.47 7.45
C HIS A 422 8.03 -27.21 7.45
N PRO A 423 8.61 -27.60 8.60
CA PRO A 423 9.93 -28.23 8.67
C PRO A 423 10.11 -29.43 7.72
N ASP A 424 9.12 -30.33 7.67
CA ASP A 424 9.09 -31.51 6.78
C ASP A 424 9.00 -31.18 5.27
N VAL A 425 8.54 -29.99 4.91
CA VAL A 425 8.31 -29.61 3.51
C VAL A 425 9.60 -29.08 2.91
N ARG A 426 10.05 -29.70 1.82
CA ARG A 426 11.28 -29.30 1.13
C ARG A 426 11.06 -28.01 0.32
N LEU A 427 12.01 -27.08 0.36
CA LEU A 427 12.10 -25.98 -0.60
C LEU A 427 12.51 -26.56 -1.96
N ASP A 428 11.61 -26.52 -2.94
CA ASP A 428 11.83 -27.13 -4.25
C ASP A 428 12.39 -26.15 -5.27
N TRP A 429 11.97 -24.88 -5.19
CA TRP A 429 12.25 -23.90 -6.23
C TRP A 429 12.41 -22.50 -5.67
N THR A 430 13.36 -21.79 -6.26
CA THR A 430 13.54 -20.34 -6.07
C THR A 430 13.23 -19.66 -7.41
N VAL A 431 12.38 -18.63 -7.39
CA VAL A 431 11.89 -17.92 -8.58
C VAL A 431 11.97 -16.41 -8.39
N ASP A 432 12.13 -15.66 -9.49
CA ASP A 432 12.18 -14.21 -9.43
C ASP A 432 10.77 -13.59 -9.35
N TYR A 433 10.68 -12.29 -9.05
CA TYR A 433 9.42 -11.55 -8.91
C TYR A 433 8.52 -11.74 -10.13
N GLY A 434 7.31 -12.28 -9.95
CA GLY A 434 6.34 -12.49 -11.03
C GLY A 434 6.69 -13.63 -12.00
N GLU A 435 7.77 -14.38 -11.79
CA GLU A 435 8.10 -15.55 -12.60
C GLU A 435 7.03 -16.63 -12.43
N ARG A 436 6.53 -17.16 -13.56
CA ARG A 436 5.50 -18.19 -13.56
C ARG A 436 6.01 -19.47 -12.89
N MET A 437 5.27 -19.96 -11.90
CA MET A 437 5.54 -21.22 -11.20
C MET A 437 5.08 -22.44 -12.03
N VAL A 438 5.62 -22.56 -13.23
CA VAL A 438 5.31 -23.61 -14.23
C VAL A 438 6.49 -24.51 -14.54
N LYS A 439 7.53 -24.49 -13.70
CA LYS A 439 8.69 -25.38 -13.82
C LYS A 439 8.19 -26.83 -13.90
N ALA A 440 8.80 -27.64 -14.75
CA ALA A 440 8.54 -29.09 -14.82
C ALA A 440 9.68 -29.82 -14.09
N GLU A 441 9.41 -30.96 -13.47
CA GLU A 441 10.51 -31.86 -13.10
C GLU A 441 10.86 -32.71 -14.33
N GLU A 442 12.15 -32.97 -14.54
CA GLU A 442 12.57 -33.96 -15.52
C GLU A 442 11.97 -35.33 -15.16
N GLY A 443 11.06 -35.84 -16.02
CA GLY A 443 10.46 -37.15 -15.88
C GLY A 443 9.19 -37.25 -15.00
N SER A 444 8.61 -36.15 -14.50
CA SER A 444 7.44 -36.20 -13.58
C SER A 444 6.07 -35.98 -14.23
N ALA A 445 5.90 -36.39 -15.49
CA ALA A 445 4.56 -36.55 -16.03
C ALA A 445 3.79 -37.53 -15.13
N LEU A 446 2.90 -37.01 -14.30
CA LEU A 446 1.87 -37.78 -13.62
C LEU A 446 1.13 -38.59 -14.69
N PRO A 447 0.87 -39.89 -14.48
CA PRO A 447 0.09 -40.68 -15.42
C PRO A 447 -1.28 -40.01 -15.62
N GLY A 448 -1.51 -39.41 -16.79
CA GLY A 448 -2.78 -38.77 -17.15
C GLY A 448 -2.89 -37.25 -16.94
N THR A 449 -1.87 -36.55 -16.42
CA THR A 449 -1.89 -35.07 -16.34
C THR A 449 -0.62 -34.47 -16.95
N THR A 450 -0.63 -34.25 -18.26
CA THR A 450 0.51 -33.67 -19.00
C THR A 450 0.65 -32.15 -18.81
N ASP A 451 -0.28 -31.50 -18.09
CA ASP A 451 -0.41 -30.04 -18.05
C ASP A 451 -0.29 -29.42 -16.64
N ALA A 452 -0.12 -30.24 -15.59
CA ALA A 452 -0.02 -29.75 -14.21
C ALA A 452 1.43 -29.28 -13.92
N PRO A 453 1.63 -28.04 -13.42
CA PRO A 453 2.94 -27.53 -13.03
C PRO A 453 3.62 -28.38 -11.95
N ALA A 454 4.95 -28.32 -11.83
CA ALA A 454 5.65 -29.03 -10.77
C ALA A 454 5.10 -28.63 -9.39
N PRO A 455 4.70 -29.59 -8.57
CA PRO A 455 4.17 -29.31 -7.24
C PRO A 455 5.29 -28.99 -6.26
N GLY A 456 4.89 -28.60 -5.05
CA GLY A 456 5.81 -28.40 -3.95
C GLY A 456 5.91 -26.96 -3.49
N PHE A 457 7.02 -26.63 -2.82
CA PHE A 457 7.20 -25.36 -2.14
C PHE A 457 8.15 -24.44 -2.93
N TYR A 458 7.64 -23.24 -3.23
CA TYR A 458 8.34 -22.19 -3.95
C TYR A 458 8.73 -21.07 -3.00
N PHE A 459 9.91 -20.50 -3.23
CA PHE A 459 10.27 -19.18 -2.73
C PHE A 459 10.31 -18.19 -3.91
N MET A 460 9.62 -17.07 -3.79
CA MET A 460 9.64 -15.97 -4.75
C MET A 460 10.36 -14.75 -4.19
N ASN A 461 11.28 -14.19 -4.97
CA ASN A 461 11.95 -12.93 -4.61
C ASN A 461 11.00 -11.73 -4.72
N THR A 462 10.58 -11.18 -3.59
CA THR A 462 9.69 -10.01 -3.51
C THR A 462 10.13 -9.07 -2.38
N PRO A 463 9.70 -7.80 -2.36
CA PRO A 463 9.76 -6.99 -1.14
C PRO A 463 8.77 -7.52 -0.10
N GLY A 464 8.89 -7.10 1.15
CA GLY A 464 8.01 -7.45 2.27
C GLY A 464 6.72 -6.66 2.32
N ASN A 465 6.63 -5.53 1.59
CA ASN A 465 5.36 -4.84 1.38
C ASN A 465 4.31 -5.80 0.78
N ASP A 466 3.19 -5.95 1.49
CA ASP A 466 2.23 -7.02 1.24
C ASP A 466 1.57 -6.98 -0.14
N LEU A 467 1.12 -5.81 -0.57
CA LEU A 467 0.49 -5.64 -1.88
C LEU A 467 1.48 -5.81 -3.03
N GLU A 468 2.72 -5.32 -2.87
CA GLU A 468 3.78 -5.50 -3.86
C GLU A 468 4.20 -6.98 -3.97
N SER A 469 4.31 -7.68 -2.84
CA SER A 469 4.60 -9.12 -2.74
C SER A 469 3.52 -9.96 -3.42
N ILE A 470 2.26 -9.79 -3.00
CA ILE A 470 1.11 -10.55 -3.53
C ILE A 470 0.99 -10.37 -5.05
N ALA A 471 1.21 -9.17 -5.57
CA ALA A 471 1.15 -8.94 -7.03
C ALA A 471 2.13 -9.83 -7.79
N GLY A 472 3.34 -10.02 -7.26
CA GLY A 472 4.32 -10.97 -7.82
C GLY A 472 3.84 -12.41 -7.72
N GLN A 473 3.34 -12.83 -6.54
CA GLN A 473 2.87 -14.21 -6.32
C GLN A 473 1.69 -14.56 -7.24
N VAL A 474 0.71 -13.65 -7.37
CA VAL A 474 -0.45 -13.81 -8.24
C VAL A 474 -0.02 -13.82 -9.71
N ALA A 475 0.86 -12.92 -10.15
CA ALA A 475 1.42 -12.98 -11.51
C ALA A 475 2.17 -14.28 -11.80
N GLY A 476 2.84 -14.85 -10.78
CA GLY A 476 3.45 -16.18 -10.84
C GLY A 476 2.45 -17.34 -10.95
N GLY A 477 1.16 -17.07 -10.72
CA GLY A 477 0.05 -18.01 -10.90
C GLY A 477 -0.64 -18.48 -9.61
N SER A 478 -0.45 -17.80 -8.48
CA SER A 478 -1.17 -18.12 -7.24
C SER A 478 -2.66 -17.78 -7.37
N ASN A 479 -3.52 -18.80 -7.23
CA ASN A 479 -4.98 -18.68 -7.41
C ASN A 479 -5.75 -18.70 -6.07
N LEU A 480 -5.04 -18.68 -4.94
CA LEU A 480 -5.60 -18.47 -3.60
C LEU A 480 -4.52 -17.84 -2.71
N ILE A 481 -4.89 -16.96 -1.79
CA ILE A 481 -3.97 -16.33 -0.84
C ILE A 481 -4.36 -16.73 0.60
N ILE A 482 -3.40 -17.21 1.38
CA ILE A 482 -3.49 -17.28 2.84
C ILE A 482 -2.71 -16.09 3.40
N PHE A 483 -3.43 -15.18 4.03
CA PHE A 483 -2.90 -13.93 4.55
C PHE A 483 -2.91 -13.96 6.07
N VAL A 484 -1.75 -14.08 6.70
CA VAL A 484 -1.61 -14.12 8.15
C VAL A 484 -1.43 -12.70 8.69
N THR A 485 -2.19 -12.35 9.72
CA THR A 485 -2.09 -11.04 10.36
C THR A 485 -2.34 -11.12 11.86
N GLY A 486 -1.50 -10.45 12.65
CA GLY A 486 -1.70 -10.34 14.08
C GLY A 486 -2.47 -9.11 14.52
N ASN A 487 -2.38 -8.04 13.73
CA ASN A 487 -3.14 -6.82 14.01
C ASN A 487 -4.51 -6.80 13.31
N GLY A 488 -4.69 -7.59 12.24
CA GLY A 488 -5.95 -7.68 11.48
C GLY A 488 -5.99 -6.94 10.14
N SER A 489 -4.91 -6.99 9.34
CA SER A 489 -4.86 -6.41 7.98
C SER A 489 -6.09 -6.80 7.16
N ILE A 490 -6.77 -5.84 6.53
CA ILE A 490 -7.90 -6.10 5.63
C ILE A 490 -7.48 -6.29 4.17
N THR A 491 -6.18 -6.36 3.86
CA THR A 491 -5.63 -6.50 2.50
C THR A 491 -6.34 -7.59 1.69
N ASN A 492 -6.83 -7.25 0.49
CA ASN A 492 -7.46 -8.17 -0.47
C ASN A 492 -6.95 -7.89 -1.88
N PHE A 493 -6.87 -8.93 -2.72
CA PHE A 493 -6.46 -8.81 -4.12
C PHE A 493 -7.67 -8.82 -5.08
N PRO A 494 -7.68 -8.06 -6.20
CA PRO A 494 -8.88 -7.88 -7.03
C PRO A 494 -9.47 -9.16 -7.66
N LEU A 495 -8.66 -10.15 -8.01
CA LEU A 495 -9.11 -11.35 -8.75
C LEU A 495 -8.78 -12.69 -8.07
N VAL A 496 -8.16 -12.66 -6.89
CA VAL A 496 -7.74 -13.88 -6.17
C VAL A 496 -8.34 -13.84 -4.76
N PRO A 497 -9.08 -14.88 -4.33
CA PRO A 497 -9.66 -14.91 -2.99
C PRO A 497 -8.56 -14.94 -1.92
N THR A 498 -8.73 -14.10 -0.91
CA THR A 498 -7.82 -13.96 0.23
C THR A 498 -8.48 -14.49 1.49
N ILE A 499 -7.92 -15.56 2.05
CA ILE A 499 -8.29 -16.14 3.35
C ILE A 499 -7.46 -15.45 4.42
N LYS A 500 -8.10 -14.70 5.32
CA LYS A 500 -7.41 -13.98 6.39
C LYS A 500 -7.38 -14.78 7.68
N VAL A 501 -6.18 -14.95 8.22
CA VAL A 501 -5.88 -15.74 9.41
C VAL A 501 -5.39 -14.83 10.53
N MET A 502 -6.17 -14.74 11.61
CA MET A 502 -5.85 -13.92 12.78
C MET A 502 -5.04 -14.72 13.81
N THR A 503 -3.97 -14.12 14.36
CA THR A 503 -3.03 -14.81 15.28
C THR A 503 -3.56 -15.01 16.70
N THR A 504 -4.53 -14.20 17.14
CA THR A 504 -5.09 -14.23 18.50
C THR A 504 -6.63 -14.18 18.51
N THR A 505 -7.25 -14.91 19.44
CA THR A 505 -8.71 -15.00 19.55
C THR A 505 -9.39 -13.66 19.86
N PRO A 506 -8.90 -12.83 20.80
CA PRO A 506 -9.54 -11.54 21.09
C PRO A 506 -9.62 -10.62 19.86
N HIS A 507 -8.56 -10.55 19.05
CA HIS A 507 -8.58 -9.75 17.81
C HIS A 507 -9.46 -10.38 16.73
N PHE A 508 -9.55 -11.72 16.69
CA PHE A 508 -10.45 -12.41 15.76
C PHE A 508 -11.91 -12.09 16.06
N GLU A 509 -12.30 -12.09 17.33
CA GLU A 509 -13.67 -11.76 17.74
C GLU A 509 -14.03 -10.31 17.38
N LEU A 510 -13.10 -9.37 17.64
CA LEU A 510 -13.24 -7.95 17.30
C LEU A 510 -13.42 -7.73 15.77
N LEU A 511 -12.72 -8.51 14.95
CA LEU A 511 -12.70 -8.37 13.48
C LEU A 511 -13.35 -9.57 12.77
N SER A 512 -14.30 -10.22 13.40
CA SER A 512 -14.92 -11.48 12.91
C SER A 512 -15.74 -11.31 11.61
N LYS A 513 -16.02 -10.07 11.21
CA LYS A 513 -16.63 -9.75 9.91
C LYS A 513 -15.60 -9.73 8.79
N GLU A 514 -14.34 -9.46 9.11
CA GLU A 514 -13.23 -9.35 8.17
C GLU A 514 -12.33 -10.59 8.19
N MET A 515 -12.26 -11.36 9.27
CA MET A 515 -11.36 -12.51 9.42
C MET A 515 -12.04 -13.85 9.13
N ASP A 516 -11.37 -14.70 8.36
CA ASP A 516 -11.89 -16.03 7.98
C ASP A 516 -11.55 -17.10 9.02
N VAL A 517 -10.34 -17.06 9.60
CA VAL A 517 -9.80 -18.11 10.47
C VAL A 517 -9.22 -17.52 11.77
N ASN A 518 -9.55 -18.16 12.90
CA ASN A 518 -8.96 -17.89 14.20
C ASN A 518 -7.80 -18.86 14.49
N ALA A 519 -6.55 -18.46 14.23
CA ALA A 519 -5.39 -19.25 14.65
C ALA A 519 -5.09 -19.12 16.15
N GLY A 520 -5.59 -18.06 16.80
CA GLY A 520 -5.47 -17.83 18.23
C GLY A 520 -6.04 -18.94 19.10
N ALA A 521 -7.01 -19.69 18.57
CA ALA A 521 -7.56 -20.89 19.21
C ALA A 521 -6.48 -21.93 19.57
N TYR A 522 -5.33 -21.93 18.89
CA TYR A 522 -4.16 -22.75 19.26
C TYR A 522 -3.60 -22.34 20.63
N LEU A 523 -3.50 -21.04 20.89
CA LEU A 523 -3.03 -20.49 22.16
C LEU A 523 -4.01 -20.79 23.31
N ASP A 524 -5.29 -20.97 22.96
CA ASP A 524 -6.40 -21.31 23.87
C ASP A 524 -6.57 -22.83 24.09
N GLY A 525 -5.70 -23.66 23.49
CA GLY A 525 -5.64 -25.11 23.74
C GLY A 525 -6.23 -26.00 22.63
N THR A 526 -6.68 -25.44 21.51
CA THR A 526 -7.06 -26.24 20.33
C THR A 526 -5.82 -26.83 19.68
N SER A 527 -5.84 -28.09 19.26
CA SER A 527 -4.69 -28.69 18.58
C SER A 527 -4.48 -28.12 17.18
N MET A 528 -3.22 -27.98 16.75
CA MET A 528 -2.88 -27.53 15.41
C MET A 528 -3.45 -28.45 14.32
N ASP A 529 -3.52 -29.77 14.57
CA ASP A 529 -4.12 -30.74 13.65
C ASP A 529 -5.60 -30.47 13.40
N HIS A 530 -6.35 -30.11 14.45
CA HIS A 530 -7.76 -29.77 14.34
C HIS A 530 -7.96 -28.48 13.53
N LEU A 531 -7.21 -27.43 13.87
CA LEU A 531 -7.26 -26.14 13.17
C LEU A 531 -6.85 -26.29 11.70
N CYS A 532 -5.83 -27.08 11.41
CA CYS A 532 -5.37 -27.38 10.05
C CYS A 532 -6.48 -28.01 9.23
N LYS A 533 -7.17 -29.03 9.79
CA LYS A 533 -8.28 -29.69 9.11
C LYS A 533 -9.43 -28.71 8.78
N GLU A 534 -9.89 -27.94 9.77
CA GLU A 534 -10.98 -26.97 9.56
C GLU A 534 -10.58 -25.89 8.54
N SER A 535 -9.34 -25.41 8.61
CA SER A 535 -8.82 -24.38 7.70
C SER A 535 -8.66 -24.91 6.27
N LEU A 536 -8.23 -26.16 6.10
CA LEU A 536 -8.14 -26.81 4.80
C LEU A 536 -9.54 -27.04 4.19
N ASP A 537 -10.52 -27.43 5.00
CA ASP A 537 -11.90 -27.60 4.55
C ASP A 537 -12.49 -26.25 4.07
N LEU A 538 -12.31 -25.18 4.84
CA LEU A 538 -12.70 -23.82 4.44
C LEU A 538 -11.97 -23.37 3.17
N LEU A 539 -10.67 -23.66 3.05
CA LEU A 539 -9.88 -23.33 1.86
C LEU A 539 -10.47 -23.98 0.60
N VAL A 540 -10.84 -25.25 0.68
CA VAL A 540 -11.46 -25.98 -0.45
C VAL A 540 -12.83 -25.40 -0.79
N GLU A 541 -13.64 -25.01 0.21
CA GLU A 541 -14.92 -24.32 -0.02
C GLU A 541 -14.73 -22.97 -0.72
N ILE A 542 -13.75 -22.17 -0.27
CA ILE A 542 -13.45 -20.86 -0.86
C ILE A 542 -12.92 -21.02 -2.28
N ALA A 543 -12.01 -21.96 -2.51
CA ALA A 543 -11.55 -22.30 -3.86
C ALA A 543 -12.71 -22.75 -4.77
N SER A 544 -13.71 -23.42 -4.20
CA SER A 544 -14.93 -23.89 -4.88
C SER A 544 -15.98 -22.81 -5.16
N GLY A 545 -15.75 -21.57 -4.72
CA GLY A 545 -16.63 -20.43 -5.01
C GLY A 545 -17.36 -19.84 -3.80
N ARG A 546 -17.12 -20.33 -2.58
CA ARG A 546 -17.55 -19.61 -1.38
C ARG A 546 -16.78 -18.28 -1.31
N PRO A 547 -17.46 -17.12 -1.17
CA PRO A 547 -16.76 -15.85 -0.97
C PRO A 547 -15.99 -15.85 0.35
N SER A 548 -14.73 -15.42 0.34
CA SER A 548 -14.00 -15.12 1.58
C SER A 548 -14.56 -13.85 2.23
N LYS A 549 -14.25 -13.63 3.51
CA LYS A 549 -14.59 -12.37 4.18
C LYS A 549 -13.99 -11.15 3.45
N GLY A 550 -12.83 -11.31 2.81
CA GLY A 550 -12.22 -10.27 1.99
C GLY A 550 -13.05 -9.87 0.77
N GLU A 551 -13.59 -10.84 0.05
CA GLU A 551 -14.46 -10.58 -1.09
C GLU A 551 -15.77 -9.91 -0.66
N LEU A 552 -16.30 -10.29 0.51
CA LEU A 552 -17.48 -9.68 1.10
C LEU A 552 -17.25 -8.25 1.62
N ALA A 553 -16.00 -7.87 1.88
CA ALA A 553 -15.65 -6.54 2.38
C ALA A 553 -15.82 -5.42 1.32
N GLY A 554 -15.88 -5.78 0.04
CA GLY A 554 -16.15 -4.84 -1.05
C GLY A 554 -14.98 -3.91 -1.40
N HIS A 555 -13.76 -4.25 -1.00
CA HIS A 555 -12.55 -3.49 -1.32
C HIS A 555 -11.37 -4.44 -1.65
N SER A 556 -10.50 -4.04 -2.56
CA SER A 556 -9.33 -4.79 -3.02
C SER A 556 -8.30 -3.87 -3.69
N GLN A 557 -7.01 -4.11 -3.48
CA GLN A 557 -5.95 -3.23 -3.97
C GLN A 557 -4.83 -4.03 -4.65
N ILE A 558 -4.03 -3.35 -5.47
CA ILE A 558 -2.82 -3.90 -6.07
C ILE A 558 -1.73 -2.83 -6.10
N SER A 559 -0.50 -3.23 -5.77
CA SER A 559 0.72 -2.46 -6.00
C SER A 559 1.73 -3.37 -6.68
N ILE A 560 2.54 -2.86 -7.61
CA ILE A 560 3.63 -3.61 -8.24
C ILE A 560 4.93 -3.16 -7.61
N TRP A 561 5.94 -4.04 -7.53
CA TRP A 561 7.27 -3.70 -6.99
C TRP A 561 7.78 -2.40 -7.60
N ARG A 562 7.85 -1.36 -6.76
CA ARG A 562 8.04 0.03 -7.17
C ARG A 562 9.40 0.27 -7.83
N ASN A 563 9.44 1.28 -8.71
CA ASN A 563 10.65 1.72 -9.36
C ASN A 563 11.61 2.43 -8.37
N TRP A 564 12.63 1.72 -7.88
CA TRP A 564 13.65 2.33 -7.02
C TRP A 564 14.62 3.15 -7.86
N GLN A 565 14.70 4.45 -7.63
CA GLN A 565 15.37 5.38 -8.56
C GLN A 565 16.89 5.19 -8.70
N GLN A 566 17.55 4.63 -7.69
CA GLN A 566 18.99 4.38 -7.71
C GLN A 566 19.30 2.93 -8.06
N GLN A 567 20.31 2.74 -8.91
CA GLN A 567 20.84 1.43 -9.33
C GLN A 567 22.25 1.16 -8.77
N ASP A 568 22.82 2.12 -8.03
CA ASP A 568 24.12 2.03 -7.38
C ASP A 568 24.23 3.07 -6.24
N HIS A 569 25.36 3.11 -5.56
CA HIS A 569 25.64 4.04 -4.45
C HIS A 569 26.31 5.36 -4.90
N SER A 570 26.54 5.58 -6.20
CA SER A 570 27.36 6.70 -6.71
C SER A 570 26.76 8.07 -6.41
N ARG A 571 25.44 8.17 -6.29
CA ARG A 571 24.69 9.41 -6.00
C ARG A 571 24.23 9.52 -4.56
N LEU A 572 24.44 8.49 -3.74
CA LEU A 572 23.87 8.44 -2.39
C LEU A 572 24.35 9.64 -1.55
N GLN A 573 25.66 9.90 -1.52
CA GLN A 573 26.21 11.00 -0.72
C GLN A 573 25.68 12.36 -1.19
N SER A 574 25.63 12.59 -2.51
CA SER A 574 25.15 13.88 -3.04
C SER A 574 23.66 14.10 -2.81
N ILE A 575 22.86 13.03 -2.73
CA ILE A 575 21.44 13.11 -2.36
C ILE A 575 21.28 13.40 -0.87
N LEU A 576 22.05 12.73 0.00
CA LEU A 576 22.01 12.94 1.45
C LEU A 576 22.46 14.34 1.86
N GLU A 577 23.39 14.94 1.13
CA GLU A 577 23.94 16.28 1.38
C GLU A 577 23.13 17.42 0.74
N ARG A 578 22.00 17.12 0.06
CA ARG A 578 21.19 18.16 -0.60
C ARG A 578 20.72 19.22 0.40
N PRO A 579 20.95 20.51 0.13
CA PRO A 579 20.44 21.58 0.96
C PRO A 579 18.92 21.52 1.05
N GLN A 580 18.39 21.65 2.27
CA GLN A 580 16.95 21.81 2.44
C GLN A 580 16.52 23.20 1.98
N PRO A 581 15.39 23.32 1.25
CA PRO A 581 14.82 24.62 0.91
C PRO A 581 14.53 25.47 2.15
N ASP A 582 14.75 26.79 2.04
CA ASP A 582 14.66 27.74 3.14
C ASP A 582 13.24 28.30 3.37
N GLY A 583 12.29 27.97 2.49
CA GLY A 583 10.92 28.46 2.53
C GLY A 583 10.74 29.88 1.99
N GLN A 584 11.81 30.57 1.56
CA GLN A 584 11.72 31.98 1.15
C GLN A 584 11.27 32.12 -0.31
N PRO A 585 10.34 33.04 -0.63
CA PRO A 585 9.90 33.24 -2.01
C PRO A 585 11.03 33.80 -2.88
N LEU A 586 11.04 33.40 -4.15
CA LEU A 586 11.96 33.94 -5.13
C LEU A 586 11.58 35.39 -5.48
N SER A 587 12.60 36.23 -5.66
CA SER A 587 12.39 37.60 -6.16
C SER A 587 12.04 37.57 -7.65
N ILE A 588 10.85 38.07 -7.98
CA ILE A 588 10.37 38.21 -9.35
C ILE A 588 10.00 39.65 -9.68
N ARG A 589 9.89 39.99 -10.96
CA ARG A 589 9.27 41.23 -11.42
C ARG A 589 7.77 41.17 -11.10
N THR A 590 7.25 42.10 -10.31
CA THR A 590 5.82 42.17 -9.98
C THR A 590 5.14 43.32 -10.73
N GLN A 591 3.84 43.19 -10.96
CA GLN A 591 3.01 44.22 -11.59
C GLN A 591 1.58 44.07 -11.04
N PRO A 592 0.90 45.14 -10.58
CA PRO A 592 -0.48 45.01 -10.07
C PRO A 592 -1.49 44.70 -11.18
N ALA A 593 -2.47 43.84 -10.91
CA ALA A 593 -3.54 43.48 -11.86
C ALA A 593 -4.34 44.71 -12.34
N GLU A 594 -4.61 45.65 -11.44
CA GLU A 594 -5.32 46.91 -11.70
C GLU A 594 -4.69 47.73 -12.84
N THR A 595 -3.37 47.64 -13.03
CA THR A 595 -2.66 48.37 -14.10
C THR A 595 -3.03 47.90 -15.50
N GLU A 596 -3.60 46.70 -15.62
CA GLU A 596 -4.06 46.10 -16.88
C GLU A 596 -5.59 45.89 -16.90
N GLY A 597 -6.32 46.40 -15.91
CA GLY A 597 -7.78 46.24 -15.83
C GLY A 597 -8.24 44.80 -15.63
N ILE A 598 -7.43 44.00 -14.93
CA ILE A 598 -7.69 42.58 -14.65
C ILE A 598 -8.22 42.42 -13.22
N ASP A 599 -9.31 41.65 -13.08
CA ASP A 599 -9.87 41.27 -11.78
C ASP A 599 -9.33 39.91 -11.33
N LEU A 600 -8.81 39.84 -10.09
CA LEU A 600 -8.34 38.58 -9.50
C LEU A 600 -9.49 37.82 -8.79
N PRO A 601 -9.52 36.48 -8.89
CA PRO A 601 -10.53 35.68 -8.24
C PRO A 601 -10.36 35.72 -6.71
N GLN A 602 -11.49 35.66 -6.01
CA GLN A 602 -11.49 35.55 -4.56
C GLN A 602 -11.20 34.11 -4.12
N PRO A 603 -10.58 33.90 -2.94
CA PRO A 603 -10.44 32.57 -2.37
C PRO A 603 -11.79 31.88 -2.20
N PRO A 604 -11.82 30.53 -2.26
CA PRO A 604 -13.07 29.79 -2.23
C PRO A 604 -13.77 29.92 -0.87
N ALA A 605 -15.09 30.02 -0.90
CA ALA A 605 -15.92 30.07 0.29
C ALA A 605 -16.27 28.67 0.84
N ALA A 606 -16.36 27.66 -0.04
CA ALA A 606 -16.72 26.29 0.31
C ALA A 606 -15.57 25.53 0.97
N ARG A 607 -15.89 24.64 1.92
CA ARG A 607 -14.92 23.82 2.66
C ARG A 607 -15.20 22.33 2.47
N VAL A 608 -14.14 21.54 2.46
CA VAL A 608 -14.15 20.09 2.23
C VAL A 608 -14.01 19.33 3.54
N GLY A 609 -14.85 18.31 3.75
CA GLY A 609 -14.60 17.29 4.77
C GLY A 609 -13.56 16.30 4.25
N LEU A 610 -12.37 16.28 4.86
CA LEU A 610 -11.27 15.46 4.39
C LEU A 610 -11.13 14.20 5.26
N ILE A 611 -11.16 13.03 4.62
CA ILE A 611 -10.75 11.77 5.24
C ILE A 611 -9.36 11.45 4.72
N LEU A 612 -8.37 11.48 5.62
CA LEU A 612 -6.97 11.32 5.29
C LEU A 612 -6.50 9.94 5.77
N PRO A 613 -6.44 8.93 4.87
CA PRO A 613 -5.94 7.61 5.24
C PRO A 613 -4.46 7.71 5.60
N THR A 614 -4.01 7.05 6.66
CA THR A 614 -2.58 7.05 7.03
C THR A 614 -1.77 5.99 6.29
N SER A 615 -2.44 5.18 5.46
CA SER A 615 -1.84 4.03 4.80
C SER A 615 -2.59 3.60 3.55
N LEU A 616 -1.92 2.78 2.73
CA LEU A 616 -2.56 2.13 1.59
C LEU A 616 -3.76 1.29 2.01
N CYS A 617 -3.63 0.48 3.07
CA CYS A 617 -4.69 -0.43 3.53
C CYS A 617 -5.96 0.31 4.00
N SER A 618 -5.84 1.54 4.50
CA SER A 618 -6.98 2.39 4.88
C SER A 618 -7.54 3.22 3.72
N GLY A 619 -6.81 3.34 2.60
CA GLY A 619 -7.16 4.22 1.49
C GLY A 619 -8.51 3.93 0.82
N GLN A 620 -8.82 2.66 0.55
CA GLN A 620 -10.12 2.32 -0.05
C GLN A 620 -11.29 2.51 0.92
N ILE A 621 -11.08 2.23 2.22
CA ILE A 621 -12.10 2.46 3.24
C ILE A 621 -12.39 3.96 3.38
N ALA A 622 -11.35 4.81 3.33
CA ALA A 622 -11.53 6.26 3.25
C ALA A 622 -12.36 6.68 2.02
N GLY A 623 -12.08 6.09 0.85
CA GLY A 623 -12.86 6.31 -0.37
C GLY A 623 -14.33 5.89 -0.22
N MET A 624 -14.59 4.73 0.40
CA MET A 624 -15.96 4.26 0.70
C MET A 624 -16.69 5.23 1.63
N ALA A 625 -16.02 5.73 2.67
CA ALA A 625 -16.58 6.72 3.59
C ALA A 625 -16.91 8.03 2.88
N ALA A 626 -15.99 8.59 2.08
CA ALA A 626 -16.25 9.80 1.31
C ALA A 626 -17.43 9.64 0.34
N GLN A 627 -17.52 8.50 -0.36
CA GLN A 627 -18.64 8.21 -1.25
C GLN A 627 -19.97 8.07 -0.49
N ARG A 628 -19.96 7.41 0.66
CA ARG A 628 -21.13 7.25 1.54
C ARG A 628 -21.65 8.61 2.01
N LEU A 629 -20.77 9.48 2.51
CA LEU A 629 -21.10 10.83 2.94
C LEU A 629 -21.64 11.70 1.79
N ASN A 630 -20.98 11.67 0.63
CA ASN A 630 -21.41 12.44 -0.54
C ASN A 630 -22.77 12.01 -1.10
N ARG A 631 -23.16 10.73 -0.96
CA ARG A 631 -24.49 10.21 -1.32
C ARG A 631 -25.57 10.57 -0.30
N ALA A 632 -25.19 10.70 0.97
CA ALA A 632 -26.12 11.09 2.04
C ALA A 632 -26.39 12.60 2.05
N ALA A 633 -25.51 13.42 1.46
CA ALA A 633 -25.69 14.86 1.35
C ALA A 633 -26.93 15.22 0.51
N PRO A 634 -27.83 16.11 0.98
CA PRO A 634 -29.06 16.48 0.27
C PRO A 634 -28.77 17.15 -1.09
N GLU A 635 -29.62 16.87 -2.09
CA GLU A 635 -29.53 17.51 -3.40
C GLU A 635 -29.80 19.03 -3.31
N PRO A 636 -29.15 19.86 -4.15
CA PRO A 636 -29.44 21.29 -4.21
C PRO A 636 -30.90 21.53 -4.61
N GLN A 637 -31.60 22.40 -3.89
CA GLN A 637 -32.93 22.84 -4.30
C GLN A 637 -32.82 23.66 -5.59
N THR A 638 -33.20 23.05 -6.71
CA THR A 638 -33.27 23.70 -8.02
C THR A 638 -34.51 24.59 -8.06
N GLY A 639 -34.39 25.87 -7.67
CA GLY A 639 -35.55 26.79 -7.79
C GLY A 639 -35.46 28.20 -7.20
N GLY A 640 -34.35 28.64 -6.63
CA GLY A 640 -34.22 29.99 -6.08
C GLY A 640 -32.89 30.63 -6.43
N SER A 641 -32.92 31.83 -6.99
CA SER A 641 -31.73 32.66 -7.19
C SER A 641 -31.08 32.97 -5.84
N GLY A 642 -29.98 32.26 -5.49
CA GLY A 642 -29.12 32.69 -4.38
C GLY A 642 -28.26 31.65 -3.65
N GLU A 643 -28.57 30.35 -3.64
CA GLU A 643 -27.86 29.40 -2.75
C GLU A 643 -27.55 28.05 -3.43
N ALA A 644 -26.84 28.09 -4.56
CA ALA A 644 -26.28 26.88 -5.18
C ALA A 644 -25.02 26.35 -4.45
N GLY A 645 -24.49 27.08 -3.47
CA GLY A 645 -23.15 26.87 -2.89
C GLY A 645 -23.07 26.18 -1.51
N ASP A 646 -24.13 25.55 -1.01
CA ASP A 646 -24.19 25.05 0.38
C ASP A 646 -23.93 23.53 0.54
N ARG A 647 -23.47 22.86 -0.53
CA ARG A 647 -23.15 21.42 -0.47
C ARG A 647 -21.73 21.22 0.06
N THR A 648 -21.62 20.61 1.25
CA THR A 648 -20.35 20.08 1.75
C THR A 648 -19.88 18.93 0.85
N LEU A 649 -18.66 19.03 0.34
CA LEU A 649 -18.00 17.95 -0.39
C LEU A 649 -17.11 17.16 0.58
N PHE A 650 -17.11 15.84 0.44
CA PHE A 650 -16.22 14.96 1.16
C PHE A 650 -15.19 14.35 0.22
N ALA A 651 -13.91 14.43 0.57
CA ALA A 651 -12.82 13.89 -0.21
C ALA A 651 -12.02 12.88 0.61
N ALA A 652 -11.45 11.89 -0.07
CA ALA A 652 -10.45 10.99 0.48
C ALA A 652 -9.19 11.03 -0.38
N LEU A 653 -8.03 10.90 0.25
CA LEU A 653 -6.72 10.94 -0.43
C LEU A 653 -6.00 9.58 -0.31
N PRO A 654 -6.50 8.52 -0.96
CA PRO A 654 -5.85 7.21 -0.94
C PRO A 654 -4.48 7.26 -1.62
N HIS A 655 -3.46 6.71 -0.97
CA HIS A 655 -2.08 6.68 -1.46
C HIS A 655 -1.39 5.36 -1.13
N THR A 656 -0.23 5.09 -1.72
CA THR A 656 0.53 3.85 -1.46
C THR A 656 1.50 3.88 -0.29
N GLU A 657 1.68 5.04 0.34
CA GLU A 657 2.67 5.21 1.41
C GLU A 657 2.06 4.98 2.80
N GLY A 658 2.85 5.10 3.87
CA GLY A 658 2.46 4.85 5.27
C GLY A 658 2.91 3.49 5.84
N CYS A 659 2.78 2.40 5.06
CA CYS A 659 3.23 1.05 5.46
C CYS A 659 4.70 0.78 5.13
N GLY A 660 5.08 1.05 3.86
CA GLY A 660 6.41 0.77 3.30
C GLY A 660 7.39 1.94 3.38
N VAL A 661 7.03 3.03 4.06
CA VAL A 661 7.91 4.20 4.22
C VAL A 661 9.04 3.80 5.13
N ALA A 662 10.14 3.41 4.51
CA ALA A 662 11.38 3.23 5.19
C ALA A 662 12.13 4.57 5.11
N PHE A 663 12.70 5.00 6.24
CA PHE A 663 13.71 6.04 6.39
C PHE A 663 13.26 7.49 6.55
N ALA A 664 14.14 8.26 7.21
CA ALA A 664 13.88 9.62 7.67
C ALA A 664 13.49 10.59 6.55
N SER A 665 14.10 10.50 5.36
CA SER A 665 13.80 11.41 4.25
C SER A 665 12.42 11.15 3.64
N THR A 666 12.09 9.90 3.33
CA THR A 666 10.77 9.51 2.82
C THR A 666 9.68 9.74 3.86
N GLN A 667 9.98 9.49 5.14
CA GLN A 667 9.08 9.75 6.26
C GLN A 667 8.84 11.25 6.46
N ALA A 668 9.85 12.09 6.27
CA ALA A 668 9.69 13.56 6.31
C ALA A 668 8.83 14.06 5.14
N ILE A 669 9.03 13.54 3.93
CA ILE A 669 8.19 13.85 2.76
C ILE A 669 6.73 13.46 3.05
N TYR A 670 6.51 12.24 3.52
CA TYR A 670 5.19 11.75 3.91
C TYR A 670 4.56 12.66 4.96
N ALA A 671 5.21 12.85 6.11
CA ALA A 671 4.70 13.65 7.23
C ALA A 671 4.32 15.07 6.78
N ARG A 672 5.23 15.75 6.09
CA ARG A 672 5.02 17.12 5.61
C ARG A 672 3.84 17.21 4.65
N THR A 673 3.72 16.28 3.72
CA THR A 673 2.61 16.25 2.75
C THR A 673 1.27 16.00 3.46
N MET A 674 1.22 15.06 4.41
CA MET A 674 0.00 14.76 5.17
C MET A 674 -0.45 15.94 6.03
N ILE A 675 0.47 16.60 6.72
CA ILE A 675 0.16 17.82 7.50
C ILE A 675 -0.28 18.96 6.59
N GLY A 676 0.35 19.13 5.41
CA GLY A 676 -0.06 20.12 4.42
C GLY A 676 -1.51 19.95 3.98
N TYR A 677 -1.97 18.71 3.78
CA TYR A 677 -3.38 18.42 3.49
C TYR A 677 -4.30 18.57 4.70
N ALA A 678 -3.90 18.09 5.87
CA ALA A 678 -4.70 18.17 7.08
C ALA A 678 -5.01 19.63 7.48
N THR A 679 -4.06 20.53 7.21
CA THR A 679 -4.16 21.98 7.49
C THR A 679 -4.51 22.82 6.26
N HIS A 680 -4.88 22.17 5.15
CA HIS A 680 -5.09 22.85 3.88
C HIS A 680 -6.20 23.91 3.96
N PRO A 681 -6.06 25.09 3.32
CA PRO A 681 -7.07 26.16 3.40
C PRO A 681 -8.48 25.78 2.93
N LEU A 682 -8.60 24.79 2.03
CA LEU A 682 -9.88 24.23 1.56
C LEU A 682 -10.54 23.28 2.55
N VAL A 683 -9.81 22.79 3.56
CA VAL A 683 -10.30 21.76 4.47
C VAL A 683 -11.06 22.38 5.62
N GLY A 684 -12.29 21.88 5.81
CA GLY A 684 -13.24 22.28 6.84
C GLY A 684 -13.05 21.58 8.17
N ALA A 685 -12.93 20.27 8.05
CA ALA A 685 -12.66 19.31 9.10
C ALA A 685 -11.85 18.16 8.48
N CYS A 686 -10.91 17.62 9.23
CA CYS A 686 -10.04 16.54 8.78
C CYS A 686 -10.08 15.38 9.77
N LEU A 687 -10.31 14.17 9.27
CA LEU A 687 -10.24 12.94 10.05
C LEU A 687 -9.12 12.07 9.51
N PHE A 688 -8.21 11.66 10.39
CA PHE A 688 -7.21 10.63 10.09
C PHE A 688 -7.82 9.24 10.26
N LEU A 689 -7.70 8.42 9.22
CA LEU A 689 -8.13 7.02 9.23
C LEU A 689 -6.89 6.14 9.17
N GLU A 690 -6.56 5.50 10.28
CA GLU A 690 -5.56 4.44 10.27
C GLU A 690 -6.19 3.07 10.03
N HIS A 691 -5.34 2.12 9.67
CA HIS A 691 -5.68 0.72 9.80
C HIS A 691 -5.23 0.19 11.16
N GLY A 692 -3.97 0.46 11.57
CA GLY A 692 -3.33 0.10 12.86
C GLY A 692 -2.05 -0.76 12.71
N CYS A 693 -1.78 -1.29 11.51
CA CYS A 693 -0.61 -2.11 11.18
C CYS A 693 0.67 -1.28 10.97
N GLU A 694 0.55 0.05 10.83
CA GLU A 694 1.52 0.89 10.13
C GLU A 694 2.57 1.57 11.00
N LYS A 695 3.61 2.08 10.35
CA LYS A 695 4.56 3.04 10.94
C LYS A 695 3.89 4.37 11.24
N ALA A 696 2.97 4.81 10.37
CA ALA A 696 2.20 6.03 10.54
C ALA A 696 0.86 5.80 11.27
N HIS A 697 0.92 5.16 12.44
CA HIS A 697 -0.25 5.01 13.31
C HIS A 697 -0.67 6.35 13.92
N ASN A 698 -1.86 6.42 14.51
CA ASN A 698 -2.42 7.64 15.09
C ASN A 698 -1.44 8.30 16.08
N ASP A 699 -0.80 7.58 17.01
CA ASP A 699 0.17 8.21 17.94
C ASP A 699 1.34 8.91 17.22
N TYR A 700 1.76 8.40 16.06
CA TYR A 700 2.81 9.03 15.27
C TYR A 700 2.31 10.35 14.68
N ILE A 701 1.09 10.36 14.13
CA ILE A 701 0.46 11.59 13.63
C ILE A 701 0.22 12.58 14.78
N HIS A 702 -0.23 12.12 15.96
CA HIS A 702 -0.33 12.96 17.17
C HIS A 702 1.02 13.62 17.52
N SER A 703 2.11 12.86 17.51
CA SER A 703 3.46 13.42 17.71
C SER A 703 3.80 14.48 16.66
N LEU A 704 3.57 14.18 15.38
CA LEU A 704 3.82 15.13 14.29
C LEU A 704 3.03 16.43 14.44
N LEU A 705 1.75 16.34 14.83
CA LEU A 705 0.90 17.51 15.07
C LEU A 705 1.45 18.35 16.23
N ARG A 706 1.81 17.72 17.37
CA ARG A 706 2.39 18.42 18.52
C ARG A 706 3.72 19.09 18.18
N ASP A 707 4.61 18.39 17.49
CA ASP A 707 5.91 18.91 17.07
C ASP A 707 5.74 20.09 16.08
N GLY A 708 4.67 20.07 15.29
CA GLY A 708 4.25 21.16 14.41
C GLY A 708 3.47 22.29 15.10
N GLY A 709 3.19 22.20 16.40
CA GLY A 709 2.41 23.20 17.15
C GLY A 709 0.91 23.22 16.82
N LEU A 710 0.36 22.11 16.32
CA LEU A 710 -1.05 21.95 15.98
C LEU A 710 -1.81 21.27 17.12
N ALA A 711 -3.04 21.72 17.38
CA ALA A 711 -3.91 21.17 18.41
C ALA A 711 -4.56 19.86 17.93
N GLU A 712 -4.40 18.78 18.68
CA GLU A 712 -4.87 17.45 18.28
C GLU A 712 -6.41 17.35 18.27
N GLU A 713 -7.07 18.16 19.10
CA GLU A 713 -8.53 18.28 19.22
C GLU A 713 -9.21 18.87 17.97
N ASP A 714 -8.45 19.48 17.07
CA ASP A 714 -8.95 20.01 15.79
C ASP A 714 -9.18 18.90 14.75
N PHE A 715 -8.73 17.66 15.03
CA PHE A 715 -8.76 16.53 14.09
C PHE A 715 -9.63 15.37 14.59
N GLY A 716 -10.25 14.67 13.65
CA GLY A 716 -10.93 13.40 13.89
C GLY A 716 -9.99 12.21 13.81
N TRP A 717 -10.33 11.13 14.50
CA TRP A 717 -9.49 9.94 14.60
C TRP A 717 -10.33 8.67 14.49
N ALA A 718 -9.95 7.79 13.57
CA ALA A 718 -10.59 6.50 13.40
C ALA A 718 -9.55 5.42 13.05
N SER A 719 -9.84 4.18 13.42
CA SER A 719 -8.93 3.05 13.26
C SER A 719 -9.73 1.79 12.94
N VAL A 720 -9.50 1.20 11.76
CA VAL A 720 -10.22 -0.03 11.36
C VAL A 720 -10.03 -1.13 12.40
N GLN A 721 -8.80 -1.31 12.90
CA GLN A 721 -8.46 -2.42 13.80
C GLN A 721 -8.88 -2.17 15.25
N LEU A 722 -8.86 -0.92 15.71
CA LEU A 722 -9.25 -0.59 17.09
C LEU A 722 -10.75 -0.36 17.25
N ASP A 723 -11.44 0.12 16.20
CA ASP A 723 -12.86 0.46 16.28
C ASP A 723 -13.79 -0.71 15.91
N GLY A 724 -13.28 -1.91 15.64
CA GLY A 724 -14.10 -3.11 15.41
C GLY A 724 -14.51 -3.34 13.95
N GLY A 725 -13.62 -3.05 13.01
CA GLY A 725 -13.76 -3.39 11.60
C GLY A 725 -14.43 -2.31 10.76
N ILE A 726 -14.71 -2.65 9.49
CA ILE A 726 -15.04 -1.66 8.45
C ILE A 726 -16.39 -0.99 8.73
N ALA A 727 -17.41 -1.76 9.08
CA ALA A 727 -18.73 -1.19 9.32
C ALA A 727 -18.75 -0.19 10.48
N SER A 728 -18.09 -0.54 11.59
CA SER A 728 -18.00 0.30 12.79
C SER A 728 -17.25 1.59 12.52
N VAL A 729 -16.12 1.52 11.80
CA VAL A 729 -15.35 2.71 11.48
C VAL A 729 -16.09 3.65 10.53
N LEU A 730 -16.85 3.12 9.56
CA LEU A 730 -17.68 3.95 8.67
C LEU A 730 -18.76 4.71 9.47
N ASP A 731 -19.41 4.05 10.43
CA ASP A 731 -20.42 4.70 11.28
C ASP A 731 -19.79 5.77 12.21
N LYS A 732 -18.57 5.53 12.70
CA LYS A 732 -17.79 6.51 13.47
C LYS A 732 -17.42 7.74 12.65
N ILE A 733 -17.00 7.54 11.39
CA ILE A 733 -16.68 8.64 10.46
C ILE A 733 -17.93 9.48 10.15
N ASP A 734 -19.08 8.81 9.90
CA ASP A 734 -20.36 9.50 9.71
C ASP A 734 -20.71 10.37 10.93
N GLY A 735 -20.55 9.85 12.15
CA GLY A 735 -20.77 10.59 13.39
C GLY A 735 -19.86 11.82 13.53
N TYR A 736 -18.56 11.66 13.27
CA TYR A 736 -17.61 12.78 13.35
C TYR A 736 -17.99 13.92 12.41
N PHE A 737 -18.30 13.65 11.13
CA PHE A 737 -18.63 14.72 10.19
C PHE A 737 -20.00 15.34 10.43
N ALA A 738 -20.94 14.60 11.03
CA ALA A 738 -22.20 15.18 11.52
C ALA A 738 -21.92 16.22 12.62
N ASP A 739 -21.01 15.94 13.56
CA ASP A 739 -20.63 16.87 14.62
C ASP A 739 -19.86 18.11 14.09
N GLN A 740 -19.22 17.99 12.92
CA GLN A 740 -18.43 19.06 12.28
C GLN A 740 -19.24 19.90 11.26
N GLU A 741 -20.55 19.70 11.14
CA GLU A 741 -21.39 20.40 10.17
C GLU A 741 -21.22 21.94 10.21
N ALA A 742 -21.12 22.52 11.42
CA ALA A 742 -20.93 23.95 11.59
C ALA A 742 -19.56 24.44 11.08
N ALA A 743 -18.49 23.66 11.27
CA ALA A 743 -17.16 23.98 10.78
C ALA A 743 -17.08 23.89 9.24
N LEU A 744 -17.78 22.91 8.66
CA LEU A 744 -17.87 22.68 7.22
C LEU A 744 -18.69 23.78 6.51
N ARG A 745 -19.70 24.34 7.18
CA ARG A 745 -20.50 25.46 6.65
C ARG A 745 -19.90 26.85 6.85
N ARG A 746 -18.85 26.99 7.67
CA ARG A 746 -18.20 28.29 7.90
C ARG A 746 -17.53 28.75 6.59
N LYS A 747 -18.02 29.85 6.00
CA LYS A 747 -17.36 30.50 4.87
C LYS A 747 -16.02 31.12 5.33
N ASN A 748 -15.02 31.06 4.46
CA ASN A 748 -13.74 31.75 4.71
C ASN A 748 -13.98 33.27 4.86
N GLY A 749 -13.27 33.91 5.78
CA GLY A 749 -13.29 35.37 5.94
C GLY A 749 -12.61 36.08 4.77
N HIS A 750 -12.87 37.39 4.61
CA HIS A 750 -12.33 38.23 3.54
C HIS A 750 -10.81 38.47 3.58
N ASP A 751 -10.10 38.01 4.61
CA ASP A 751 -8.65 38.24 4.84
C ASP A 751 -7.74 37.12 4.29
N ARG A 752 -8.06 36.51 3.15
CA ARG A 752 -7.19 35.48 2.54
C ARG A 752 -6.69 35.91 1.17
N HIS A 753 -5.39 35.78 0.95
CA HIS A 753 -4.77 36.03 -0.34
C HIS A 753 -4.95 34.82 -1.27
N LEU A 754 -4.97 35.05 -2.59
CA LEU A 754 -5.09 34.00 -3.59
C LEU A 754 -3.81 33.14 -3.63
N SER A 755 -3.98 31.81 -3.62
CA SER A 755 -2.89 30.83 -3.70
C SER A 755 -3.13 29.93 -4.90
N LEU A 756 -2.23 29.95 -5.89
CA LEU A 756 -2.33 29.15 -7.12
C LEU A 756 -1.14 28.20 -7.26
N ALA A 757 -1.38 27.06 -7.88
CA ALA A 757 -0.32 26.20 -8.39
C ALA A 757 -0.34 26.17 -9.92
N LEU A 758 0.82 26.32 -10.56
CA LEU A 758 0.95 26.33 -12.02
C LEU A 758 1.89 25.20 -12.47
N LEU A 759 1.53 24.52 -13.56
CA LEU A 759 2.39 23.52 -14.20
C LEU A 759 2.11 23.38 -15.70
N SER A 760 3.02 22.74 -16.42
CA SER A 760 2.88 22.42 -17.84
C SER A 760 3.35 20.99 -18.10
N ASP A 761 2.58 20.25 -18.89
CA ASP A 761 2.96 18.95 -19.41
C ASP A 761 3.79 19.12 -20.69
N GLY A 762 5.10 18.99 -20.55
CA GLY A 762 6.04 19.36 -21.61
C GLY A 762 6.20 20.87 -21.77
N ALA A 763 6.97 21.29 -22.77
CA ALA A 763 7.35 22.69 -22.97
C ALA A 763 6.14 23.58 -23.28
N ALA A 764 5.90 24.59 -22.45
CA ALA A 764 4.83 25.55 -22.69
C ALA A 764 5.17 26.45 -23.90
N PRO A 765 4.24 26.65 -24.87
CA PRO A 765 4.45 27.59 -25.96
C PRO A 765 4.73 29.00 -25.45
N PRO A 766 5.56 29.82 -26.13
CA PRO A 766 5.96 31.13 -25.62
C PRO A 766 4.81 32.06 -25.21
N ALA A 767 3.71 32.08 -25.97
CA ALA A 767 2.53 32.89 -25.65
C ALA A 767 1.79 32.39 -24.39
N VAL A 768 1.74 31.08 -24.18
CA VAL A 768 1.15 30.47 -22.96
C VAL A 768 2.05 30.75 -21.77
N ALA A 769 3.36 30.56 -21.93
CA ALA A 769 4.36 30.88 -20.91
C ALA A 769 4.30 32.36 -20.48
N ASP A 770 4.20 33.30 -21.43
CA ASP A 770 4.03 34.72 -21.12
C ASP A 770 2.70 35.00 -20.39
N THR A 771 1.60 34.39 -20.84
CA THR A 771 0.28 34.51 -20.21
C THR A 771 0.30 34.05 -18.75
N LEU A 772 0.85 32.86 -18.48
CA LEU A 772 0.96 32.32 -17.12
C LEU A 772 1.92 33.15 -16.27
N ALA A 773 3.01 33.67 -16.84
CA ALA A 773 3.89 34.59 -16.13
C ALA A 773 3.17 35.88 -15.73
N ARG A 774 2.33 36.47 -16.59
CA ARG A 774 1.51 37.65 -16.25
C ARG A 774 0.63 37.39 -15.03
N ILE A 775 -0.06 36.25 -15.02
CA ILE A 775 -0.88 35.83 -13.86
C ILE A 775 -0.02 35.73 -12.59
N VAL A 776 1.16 35.11 -12.66
CA VAL A 776 2.09 35.04 -11.50
C VAL A 776 2.40 36.43 -10.96
N ARG A 777 2.74 37.39 -11.82
CA ARG A 777 3.10 38.74 -11.40
C ARG A 777 1.96 39.47 -10.71
N TRP A 778 0.73 39.29 -11.21
CA TRP A 778 -0.47 39.92 -10.63
C TRP A 778 -0.81 39.34 -9.28
N VAL A 779 -0.85 38.00 -9.17
CA VAL A 779 -1.17 37.32 -7.91
C VAL A 779 -0.15 37.67 -6.84
N VAL A 780 1.16 37.67 -7.17
CA VAL A 780 2.21 38.03 -6.21
C VAL A 780 2.19 39.53 -5.87
N ALA A 781 1.86 40.41 -6.82
CA ALA A 781 1.71 41.85 -6.54
C ALA A 781 0.56 42.16 -5.58
N ASP A 782 -0.50 41.35 -5.60
CA ASP A 782 -1.66 41.43 -4.69
C ASP A 782 -1.41 40.73 -3.33
N GLY A 783 -0.18 40.28 -3.08
CA GLY A 783 0.19 39.58 -1.84
C GLY A 783 -0.24 38.12 -1.79
N GLY A 784 -0.56 37.52 -2.95
CA GLY A 784 -0.85 36.10 -3.09
C GLY A 784 0.38 35.20 -3.22
N THR A 785 0.11 33.90 -3.31
CA THR A 785 1.12 32.84 -3.43
C THR A 785 0.98 32.15 -4.78
N VAL A 786 2.10 31.91 -5.46
CA VAL A 786 2.13 31.03 -6.63
C VAL A 786 3.23 30.00 -6.50
N VAL A 787 2.87 28.73 -6.61
CA VAL A 787 3.81 27.60 -6.54
C VAL A 787 3.91 26.93 -7.91
N THR A 788 5.13 26.67 -8.37
CA THR A 788 5.39 25.84 -9.56
C THR A 788 6.44 24.78 -9.21
N PRO A 789 6.43 23.62 -9.87
CA PRO A 789 7.52 22.65 -9.75
C PRO A 789 8.87 23.27 -10.16
N ALA A 790 9.94 22.89 -9.46
CA ALA A 790 11.30 23.40 -9.69
C ALA A 790 11.96 22.85 -10.97
N SER A 791 11.41 21.77 -11.52
CA SER A 791 11.72 21.25 -12.86
C SER A 791 10.42 21.04 -13.62
N GLY A 792 10.44 21.08 -14.96
CA GLY A 792 9.23 20.93 -15.77
C GLY A 792 9.04 22.05 -16.79
N GLY A 793 8.15 21.81 -17.76
CA GLY A 793 8.15 22.58 -19.00
C GLY A 793 7.70 24.04 -18.90
N LEU A 794 7.16 24.48 -17.76
CA LEU A 794 6.86 25.89 -17.50
C LEU A 794 8.10 26.65 -17.04
N ILE A 795 8.80 26.16 -16.01
CA ILE A 795 10.01 26.81 -15.50
C ILE A 795 11.17 26.68 -16.50
N GLU A 796 11.20 25.63 -17.32
CA GLU A 796 12.17 25.46 -18.41
C GLU A 796 11.90 26.39 -19.61
N ALA A 797 10.70 26.98 -19.72
CA ALA A 797 10.35 27.87 -20.82
C ALA A 797 11.07 29.22 -20.68
N PRO A 798 11.91 29.65 -21.65
CA PRO A 798 12.64 30.92 -21.57
C PRO A 798 11.72 32.13 -21.43
N ALA A 799 10.59 32.13 -22.14
CA ALA A 799 9.60 33.22 -22.09
C ALA A 799 9.06 33.42 -20.66
N PHE A 800 8.76 32.33 -19.94
CA PHE A 800 8.27 32.38 -18.57
C PHE A 800 9.32 33.00 -17.64
N ARG A 801 10.56 32.51 -17.71
CA ARG A 801 11.67 32.99 -16.89
C ARG A 801 12.00 34.46 -17.16
N THR A 802 12.09 34.86 -18.42
CA THR A 802 12.36 36.26 -18.80
C THR A 802 11.25 37.20 -18.33
N ALA A 803 9.98 36.80 -18.46
CA ALA A 803 8.85 37.60 -18.00
C ALA A 803 8.87 37.83 -16.48
N LEU A 804 9.30 36.84 -15.70
CA LEU A 804 9.46 36.93 -14.24
C LEU A 804 10.79 37.54 -13.79
N GLY A 805 11.77 37.71 -14.68
CA GLY A 805 13.11 38.21 -14.34
C GLY A 805 14.01 37.16 -13.68
N LEU A 806 13.76 35.87 -13.93
CA LEU A 806 14.50 34.72 -13.38
C LEU A 806 15.62 34.25 -14.32
N GLU A 807 16.62 35.10 -14.51
CA GLU A 807 17.71 34.89 -15.47
C GLU A 807 18.88 34.04 -14.93
N ALA A 808 18.93 33.78 -13.62
CA ALA A 808 19.98 32.98 -12.99
C ALA A 808 19.97 31.53 -13.52
N PRO A 809 21.11 30.97 -13.99
CA PRO A 809 21.13 29.66 -14.66
C PRO A 809 20.56 28.55 -13.77
N ASP A 810 20.91 28.56 -12.48
CA ASP A 810 20.41 27.65 -11.46
C ASP A 810 19.40 28.37 -10.56
N LEU A 811 18.21 27.80 -10.44
CA LEU A 811 17.15 28.28 -9.54
C LEU A 811 16.88 27.17 -8.50
N PRO A 812 17.43 27.28 -7.28
CA PRO A 812 17.18 26.27 -6.26
C PRO A 812 15.69 26.29 -5.84
N PRO A 813 15.13 25.13 -5.47
CA PRO A 813 13.80 25.07 -4.88
C PRO A 813 13.71 25.93 -3.61
N SER A 814 12.66 26.71 -3.47
CA SER A 814 12.33 27.43 -2.23
C SER A 814 11.47 26.61 -1.27
N LEU A 815 10.74 25.62 -1.79
CA LEU A 815 9.89 24.74 -1.00
C LEU A 815 10.35 23.30 -1.20
N ALA A 816 10.42 22.55 -0.10
CA ALA A 816 10.56 21.12 -0.17
C ALA A 816 9.25 20.48 -0.68
N TYR A 817 9.32 19.26 -1.21
CA TYR A 817 8.12 18.60 -1.75
C TYR A 817 7.03 18.50 -0.68
N GLY A 818 5.81 18.94 -1.00
CA GLY A 818 4.66 18.91 -0.11
C GLY A 818 4.71 19.92 1.05
N GLN A 819 5.66 20.86 1.04
CA GLN A 819 5.75 21.93 2.03
C GLN A 819 4.69 23.00 1.77
N ALA A 820 3.88 23.33 2.79
CA ALA A 820 3.02 24.51 2.77
C ALA A 820 3.87 25.79 2.64
N ALA A 821 3.46 26.70 1.77
CA ALA A 821 4.18 27.97 1.58
C ALA A 821 4.11 28.81 2.88
N PRO A 822 5.24 29.13 3.53
CA PRO A 822 5.23 29.81 4.83
C PRO A 822 4.99 31.32 4.71
N ALA A 823 5.17 31.89 3.52
CA ALA A 823 4.96 33.30 3.24
C ALA A 823 4.36 33.46 1.83
N PRO A 824 3.65 34.58 1.55
CA PRO A 824 3.22 34.88 0.19
C PRO A 824 4.38 35.19 -0.75
N GLY A 825 4.21 34.87 -2.03
CA GLY A 825 5.21 35.08 -3.07
C GLY A 825 5.27 33.97 -4.11
N PHE A 826 6.30 34.03 -4.96
CA PHE A 826 6.54 33.00 -5.98
C PHE A 826 7.51 31.94 -5.44
N HIS A 827 7.09 30.68 -5.49
CA HIS A 827 7.86 29.57 -4.96
C HIS A 827 8.11 28.47 -6.01
N LEU A 828 9.30 27.88 -5.94
CA LEU A 828 9.66 26.65 -6.62
C LEU A 828 9.61 25.48 -5.64
N MET A 829 8.79 24.47 -5.92
CA MET A 829 8.71 23.25 -5.11
C MET A 829 9.64 22.16 -5.66
N GLU A 830 10.39 21.49 -4.80
CA GLU A 830 11.16 20.31 -5.17
C GLU A 830 10.30 19.28 -5.93
N MET A 831 10.89 18.69 -6.97
CA MET A 831 10.26 17.70 -7.82
C MET A 831 11.15 16.46 -7.90
N PRO A 832 11.03 15.50 -6.95
CA PRO A 832 11.87 14.30 -6.92
C PRO A 832 11.52 13.28 -8.01
N THR A 833 10.49 13.54 -8.80
CA THR A 833 9.86 12.64 -9.74
C THR A 833 9.19 13.46 -10.85
N PRO A 834 9.25 13.02 -12.11
CA PRO A 834 8.51 13.67 -13.17
C PRO A 834 7.03 13.23 -13.25
N HIS A 835 6.58 12.30 -12.39
CA HIS A 835 5.24 11.72 -12.45
C HIS A 835 4.13 12.75 -12.16
N TRP A 836 3.19 12.90 -13.10
CA TRP A 836 2.09 13.88 -13.04
C TRP A 836 1.32 13.88 -11.71
N SER A 837 0.75 12.75 -11.30
CA SER A 837 -0.03 12.67 -10.05
C SER A 837 0.82 12.93 -8.80
N GLU A 838 2.11 12.61 -8.84
CA GLU A 838 3.01 12.88 -7.69
C GLU A 838 3.30 14.39 -7.63
N THR A 839 3.54 15.04 -8.77
CA THR A 839 3.67 16.51 -8.83
C THR A 839 2.41 17.21 -8.33
N LEU A 840 1.22 16.80 -8.78
CA LEU A 840 -0.04 17.38 -8.30
C LEU A 840 -0.22 17.19 -6.79
N THR A 841 0.19 16.04 -6.25
CA THR A 841 0.10 15.75 -4.82
C THR A 841 0.98 16.68 -3.99
N GLY A 842 2.21 16.98 -4.44
CA GLY A 842 3.06 17.96 -3.78
C GLY A 842 2.50 19.38 -3.85
N LEU A 843 2.01 19.79 -5.03
CA LEU A 843 1.42 21.11 -5.26
C LEU A 843 0.14 21.33 -4.46
N GLY A 844 -0.72 20.32 -4.34
CA GLY A 844 -1.92 20.42 -3.53
C GLY A 844 -1.59 20.60 -2.04
N ALA A 845 -0.57 19.89 -1.52
CA ALA A 845 -0.14 20.03 -0.13
C ALA A 845 0.48 21.40 0.18
N SER A 846 0.88 22.18 -0.83
CA SER A 846 1.47 23.51 -0.61
C SER A 846 0.47 24.57 -0.15
N GLY A 847 -0.83 24.25 -0.13
CA GLY A 847 -1.91 25.19 0.22
C GLY A 847 -2.53 25.90 -0.98
N ALA A 848 -2.39 25.36 -2.20
CA ALA A 848 -2.97 25.95 -3.40
C ALA A 848 -4.50 25.82 -3.41
N HIS A 849 -5.20 26.91 -3.70
CA HIS A 849 -6.67 26.89 -3.84
C HIS A 849 -7.11 26.30 -5.18
N LEU A 850 -6.27 26.43 -6.21
CA LEU A 850 -6.54 26.03 -7.58
C LEU A 850 -5.23 25.65 -8.28
N ILE A 851 -5.27 24.59 -9.07
CA ILE A 851 -4.17 24.21 -9.97
C ILE A 851 -4.57 24.61 -11.40
N ILE A 852 -3.70 25.34 -12.09
CA ILE A 852 -3.86 25.67 -13.52
C ILE A 852 -2.74 24.97 -14.29
N ALA A 853 -3.12 24.11 -15.21
CA ALA A 853 -2.19 23.25 -15.92
C ALA A 853 -2.32 23.43 -17.43
N TYR A 854 -1.20 23.61 -18.15
CA TYR A 854 -1.20 23.52 -19.61
C TYR A 854 -0.90 22.09 -20.05
N SER A 855 -1.78 21.48 -20.83
CA SER A 855 -1.54 20.21 -21.52
C SER A 855 -2.47 20.05 -22.71
N ASP A 856 -1.91 19.66 -23.86
CA ASP A 856 -2.69 19.32 -25.06
C ASP A 856 -3.32 17.92 -24.98
N LYS A 857 -3.12 17.18 -23.88
CA LYS A 857 -3.66 15.84 -23.63
C LYS A 857 -4.55 15.86 -22.41
N LEU A 858 -5.56 15.00 -22.36
CA LEU A 858 -6.34 14.87 -21.12
C LEU A 858 -5.48 14.30 -19.98
N ARG A 859 -5.34 15.05 -18.88
CA ARG A 859 -4.60 14.62 -17.69
C ARG A 859 -5.52 14.42 -16.49
N ALA A 860 -5.10 13.55 -15.57
CA ALA A 860 -5.83 13.33 -14.34
C ALA A 860 -5.82 14.61 -13.48
N GLY A 861 -6.97 14.95 -12.90
CA GLY A 861 -7.10 16.01 -11.91
C GLY A 861 -6.67 15.56 -10.52
N HIS A 862 -6.78 16.47 -9.55
CA HIS A 862 -6.50 16.22 -8.15
C HIS A 862 -7.84 16.06 -7.37
N PRO A 863 -7.96 15.11 -6.41
CA PRO A 863 -9.23 14.83 -5.72
C PRO A 863 -9.70 15.92 -4.74
N LEU A 864 -8.79 16.71 -4.16
CA LEU A 864 -9.12 17.82 -3.25
C LEU A 864 -9.09 19.19 -3.95
N VAL A 865 -7.94 19.57 -4.49
CA VAL A 865 -7.72 20.87 -5.15
C VAL A 865 -8.24 20.81 -6.60
N PRO A 866 -9.16 21.70 -7.02
CA PRO A 866 -9.62 21.75 -8.40
C PRO A 866 -8.45 22.00 -9.36
N LEU A 867 -8.47 21.33 -10.51
CA LEU A 867 -7.49 21.51 -11.58
C LEU A 867 -8.19 21.97 -12.86
N LEU A 868 -7.81 23.15 -13.36
CA LEU A 868 -8.20 23.65 -14.67
C LEU A 868 -7.12 23.33 -15.69
N GLN A 869 -7.50 22.56 -16.71
CA GLN A 869 -6.62 22.24 -17.82
C GLN A 869 -6.82 23.22 -18.98
N LEU A 870 -5.74 23.90 -19.34
CA LEU A 870 -5.62 24.74 -20.52
C LEU A 870 -5.03 23.91 -21.65
N ALA A 871 -5.49 24.13 -22.87
CA ALA A 871 -4.88 23.52 -24.06
C ALA A 871 -4.84 24.48 -25.24
N GLY A 872 -3.93 24.23 -26.18
CA GLY A 872 -3.80 25.02 -27.40
C GLY A 872 -5.02 24.88 -28.32
N GLU A 873 -5.13 25.78 -29.30
CA GLU A 873 -6.24 25.83 -30.26
C GLU A 873 -6.49 24.48 -30.96
N HIS A 874 -5.44 23.73 -31.26
CA HIS A 874 -5.51 22.45 -31.97
C HIS A 874 -5.43 21.22 -31.06
N ALA A 875 -5.55 21.38 -29.75
CA ALA A 875 -5.51 20.25 -28.82
C ALA A 875 -6.66 19.27 -29.09
N PRO A 876 -6.37 17.96 -29.23
CA PRO A 876 -7.38 16.95 -29.53
C PRO A 876 -8.37 16.72 -28.37
N ALA A 877 -7.90 16.77 -27.12
CA ALA A 877 -8.76 16.68 -25.94
C ALA A 877 -9.60 17.95 -25.75
N ALA A 878 -10.76 17.84 -25.10
CA ALA A 878 -11.55 19.00 -24.67
C ALA A 878 -10.99 19.57 -23.35
N PRO A 879 -10.25 20.69 -23.36
CA PRO A 879 -9.77 21.32 -22.14
C PRO A 879 -10.91 22.00 -21.39
N ASP A 880 -10.65 22.41 -20.15
CA ASP A 880 -11.53 23.35 -19.44
C ASP A 880 -11.53 24.72 -20.15
N LEU A 881 -10.37 25.14 -20.66
CA LEU A 881 -10.25 26.34 -21.49
C LEU A 881 -9.31 26.10 -22.69
N ARG A 882 -9.84 26.38 -23.89
CA ARG A 882 -9.06 26.35 -25.13
C ARG A 882 -8.51 27.74 -25.43
N LEU A 883 -7.19 27.84 -25.54
CA LEU A 883 -6.50 29.09 -25.82
C LEU A 883 -6.50 29.33 -27.34
N CYS A 884 -7.40 30.20 -27.80
CA CYS A 884 -7.59 30.57 -29.20
C CYS A 884 -7.51 32.09 -29.38
N GLY A 885 -7.20 32.56 -30.60
CA GLY A 885 -7.27 33.98 -30.94
C GLY A 885 -6.16 34.84 -30.30
N ASP A 886 -6.50 36.06 -29.91
CA ASP A 886 -5.55 37.03 -29.35
C ASP A 886 -5.11 36.65 -27.93
N SER A 887 -3.81 36.38 -27.76
CA SER A 887 -3.21 36.04 -26.47
C SER A 887 -3.31 37.16 -25.43
N GLY A 888 -3.60 38.40 -25.85
CA GLY A 888 -3.89 39.50 -24.94
C GLY A 888 -5.10 39.23 -24.02
N ALA A 889 -6.10 38.48 -24.49
CA ALA A 889 -7.33 38.18 -23.77
C ALA A 889 -7.26 36.93 -22.88
N TRP A 890 -6.30 36.03 -23.12
CA TRP A 890 -6.18 34.75 -22.40
C TRP A 890 -6.10 34.89 -20.87
N PRO A 891 -5.34 35.84 -20.29
CA PRO A 891 -5.25 35.92 -18.85
C PRO A 891 -6.61 36.17 -18.16
N GLN A 892 -7.44 37.08 -18.70
CA GLN A 892 -8.77 37.34 -18.14
C GLN A 892 -9.67 36.11 -18.27
N GLN A 893 -9.65 35.42 -19.41
CA GLN A 893 -10.42 34.19 -19.61
C GLN A 893 -10.05 33.10 -18.59
N ILE A 894 -8.75 32.94 -18.31
CA ILE A 894 -8.24 31.99 -17.31
C ILE A 894 -8.72 32.39 -15.92
N LEU A 895 -8.61 33.67 -15.56
CA LEU A 895 -8.98 34.18 -14.23
C LEU A 895 -10.51 34.18 -14.01
N ASP A 896 -11.31 34.44 -15.03
CA ASP A 896 -12.78 34.33 -14.99
C ASP A 896 -13.21 32.89 -14.73
N LEU A 897 -12.59 31.92 -15.40
CA LEU A 897 -12.86 30.50 -15.18
C LEU A 897 -12.38 30.06 -13.79
N ALA A 898 -11.22 30.56 -13.34
CA ALA A 898 -10.73 30.35 -11.99
C ALA A 898 -11.71 30.90 -10.94
N ALA A 899 -12.26 32.10 -11.16
CA ALA A 899 -13.25 32.71 -10.29
C ALA A 899 -14.52 31.85 -10.18
N GLN A 900 -15.06 31.41 -11.32
CA GLN A 900 -16.22 30.50 -11.35
C GLN A 900 -15.94 29.18 -10.63
N THR A 901 -14.75 28.62 -10.82
CA THR A 901 -14.34 27.37 -10.17
C THR A 901 -14.25 27.53 -8.65
N LEU A 902 -13.60 28.61 -8.18
CA LEU A 902 -13.44 28.89 -6.76
C LEU A 902 -14.76 29.30 -6.07
N ALA A 903 -15.69 29.90 -6.84
CA ALA A 903 -17.05 30.16 -6.38
C ALA A 903 -17.93 28.90 -6.32
N GLY A 904 -17.52 27.81 -6.99
CA GLY A 904 -18.28 26.56 -7.11
C GLY A 904 -19.29 26.55 -8.27
N ASP A 905 -19.27 27.57 -9.12
CA ASP A 905 -20.15 27.71 -10.30
C ASP A 905 -19.68 26.87 -11.49
N TYR A 906 -18.42 26.42 -11.49
CA TYR A 906 -17.83 25.55 -12.50
C TYR A 906 -17.12 24.35 -11.86
N GLN A 907 -17.30 23.17 -12.44
CA GLN A 907 -16.55 21.96 -12.08
C GLN A 907 -15.62 21.57 -13.23
N SER A 908 -14.35 21.30 -12.92
CA SER A 908 -13.38 20.91 -13.94
C SER A 908 -13.76 19.62 -14.65
N HIS A 909 -13.38 19.50 -15.91
CA HIS A 909 -13.61 18.32 -16.74
C HIS A 909 -13.07 17.05 -16.07
N SER A 910 -11.87 17.10 -15.50
CA SER A 910 -11.28 15.96 -14.78
C SER A 910 -12.13 15.50 -13.60
N THR A 911 -12.74 16.44 -12.85
CA THR A 911 -13.66 16.14 -11.74
C THR A 911 -14.96 15.53 -12.25
N VAL A 912 -15.57 16.13 -13.27
CA VAL A 912 -16.84 15.65 -13.87
C VAL A 912 -16.69 14.24 -14.45
N LEU A 913 -15.55 13.95 -15.07
CA LEU A 913 -15.24 12.63 -15.65
C LEU A 913 -14.77 11.61 -14.61
N ASN A 914 -14.61 12.01 -13.34
CA ASN A 914 -13.94 11.21 -12.29
C ASN A 914 -12.54 10.71 -12.73
N HIS A 915 -11.86 11.49 -13.58
CA HIS A 915 -10.49 11.26 -14.00
C HIS A 915 -9.55 12.00 -13.04
N ILE A 916 -9.49 11.52 -11.80
CA ILE A 916 -8.69 12.08 -10.72
C ILE A 916 -7.75 11.01 -10.15
N ASP A 917 -6.61 11.44 -9.63
CA ASP A 917 -5.61 10.54 -9.05
C ASP A 917 -4.84 11.23 -7.93
N PHE A 918 -4.29 10.44 -7.02
CA PHE A 918 -3.51 10.92 -5.88
C PHE A 918 -2.40 9.94 -5.60
N GLN A 919 -1.16 10.42 -5.55
CA GLN A 919 -0.02 9.55 -5.32
C GLN A 919 1.11 10.30 -4.64
N LEU A 920 1.60 9.74 -3.54
CA LEU A 920 2.75 10.27 -2.85
C LEU A 920 4.04 9.80 -3.53
N THR A 921 4.98 10.73 -3.69
CA THR A 921 6.34 10.38 -4.11
C THR A 921 7.11 9.71 -2.97
N ARG A 922 7.98 8.79 -3.35
CA ARG A 922 8.97 8.17 -2.45
C ARG A 922 10.28 8.95 -2.39
N GLY A 923 10.37 10.10 -3.05
CA GLY A 923 11.60 10.88 -3.13
C GLY A 923 12.70 10.14 -3.91
N LEU A 924 13.94 10.54 -3.70
CA LEU A 924 15.10 10.00 -4.41
C LEU A 924 15.68 8.72 -3.78
N LEU A 925 15.34 8.46 -2.52
CA LEU A 925 15.88 7.37 -1.69
C LEU A 925 14.81 6.35 -1.26
N GLY A 926 13.55 6.53 -1.68
CA GLY A 926 12.50 5.66 -1.22
C GLY A 926 12.46 4.34 -1.97
N ILE A 927 12.17 3.28 -1.21
CA ILE A 927 12.22 1.88 -1.63
C ILE A 927 11.03 1.13 -1.05
N SER A 928 10.95 -0.17 -1.30
CA SER A 928 9.96 -1.07 -0.71
C SER A 928 10.67 -2.04 0.23
N THR A 929 10.51 -1.85 1.54
CA THR A 929 10.89 -2.87 2.54
C THR A 929 9.63 -3.60 2.97
#